data_AF-A0A8H1LKS2-F1
#
_entry.id   AF-A0A8H1LKS2-F1
#
_cell.length_a   1.000
_cell.length_b   1.000
_cell.length_c   1.000
_cell.angle_alpha   90.00
_cell.angle_beta   90.00
_cell.angle_gamma   90.00
#
_symmetry.space_group_name_H-M   'P 1'
#
loop_
_entity.id
_entity.type
_entity.pdbx_description
1 polymer ?
#
loop_
_entity_poly.entity_id
_entity_poly.type
_entity_poly.pdbx_seq_one_letter_code
_entity_poly.pdbx_strand_id
1 'polypeptide(L)'
;MCEEVFEKMLVERGFFAGLLARSPSGRGCEPLYGPDLPVVLLTGGPGMGKSRLLREVRDRFAAKVPVIHLDCRSTVYEDRAGPEPGARSDTTEVLVEVARRLSTWQGAGGSFAFPRLFTGLVVLATGAAAGTTEAVATEAERYEELPQKRRLRGLAGGDFWHGVVRGSIRNLLTTLTGAAFDPFSAAVMNGVVDAVFERLAPRGRAELERIYGTYPGAAGQPKHGLRNLAADFQAGGEARELAEGFLFRALREDIEAGYTSPSGWLRRVGRPGLLLDHAEWPLGERLLRAVLADRRGGQRDRTVIVGTARRADGGAFLYGGLTSQEAGHAAEFRPGEGKPPPWTRDEDGAPERTPLARGVLLLRMPFLTGDQLRRVTERMQTRTQPEGSANRRRIDAAVARLSGGRPHTVARLAAAAASFRMPADANDRDLLAAPLRTPADSSTEQPVAEVLVRELLLDQPPVRLPSEHRDHWLDLLTHLSVAHDEECAEVLLRHHQAGRLHQLTARRVAELLTDTGWPSCERHFIGDFGLRQLLLYRLYGLRPGGAAWYADHHLLRDHYADREGGPVAAGPFRSATAHRMNHHLVSGGAQDVVSHLADTLPGRPEEWCAELLEIAQAPYPGGADARRERAQGLVAADGPALRRTVDQLLHAVWLCQERTRPTGPEMARTLSRLLGLLSIMEFDGAGRLSDTATVWSDKAVHEQPLLPCTCTGQLGRRG
;
A
#
# COMPACT_ATOMS: atom_id res chain seq x y z
N MET A 1 11.40 -14.78 -5.36
CA MET A 1 10.46 -15.51 -6.24
C MET A 1 8.98 -15.11 -6.08
N CYS A 2 8.71 -13.84 -5.74
CA CYS A 2 7.80 -12.99 -6.54
C CYS A 2 8.25 -12.91 -8.04
N GLU A 3 9.44 -13.45 -8.31
CA GLU A 3 10.16 -13.48 -9.57
C GLU A 3 9.29 -13.98 -10.73
N GLU A 4 8.64 -15.13 -10.79
CA GLU A 4 8.02 -15.50 -12.09
C GLU A 4 7.01 -14.49 -12.70
N VAL A 5 6.21 -13.79 -11.88
CA VAL A 5 5.37 -12.69 -12.41
C VAL A 5 6.16 -11.39 -12.54
N PHE A 6 7.05 -11.07 -11.60
CA PHE A 6 7.91 -9.89 -11.69
C PHE A 6 8.91 -9.98 -12.85
N GLU A 7 9.63 -11.08 -12.97
CA GLU A 7 10.41 -11.55 -14.13
C GLU A 7 9.63 -11.42 -15.41
N LYS A 8 8.39 -11.91 -15.52
CA LYS A 8 7.59 -11.70 -16.74
C LYS A 8 7.42 -10.21 -17.10
N MET A 9 7.40 -9.31 -16.12
CA MET A 9 7.42 -7.87 -16.37
C MET A 9 8.82 -7.31 -16.68
N LEU A 10 9.87 -7.99 -16.21
CA LEU A 10 11.28 -7.59 -16.28
C LEU A 10 12.10 -8.31 -17.36
N VAL A 11 11.54 -9.27 -18.12
CA VAL A 11 12.24 -9.99 -19.20
C VAL A 11 12.49 -9.09 -20.42
N GLU A 12 13.27 -9.60 -21.39
CA GLU A 12 13.70 -8.88 -22.59
C GLU A 12 12.59 -8.20 -23.39
N ARG A 13 11.36 -8.74 -23.38
CA ARG A 13 10.18 -8.16 -24.02
C ARG A 13 9.04 -7.92 -23.02
N GLY A 14 9.38 -7.76 -21.75
CA GLY A 14 8.43 -7.52 -20.67
C GLY A 14 7.88 -6.10 -20.65
N PHE A 15 6.92 -5.85 -19.75
CA PHE A 15 6.26 -4.55 -19.59
C PHE A 15 7.25 -3.39 -19.43
N PHE A 16 8.24 -3.51 -18.53
CA PHE A 16 9.20 -2.43 -18.29
C PHE A 16 10.18 -2.23 -19.45
N ALA A 17 10.50 -3.30 -20.20
CA ALA A 17 11.33 -3.20 -21.39
C ALA A 17 10.64 -2.38 -22.50
N GLY A 18 9.35 -2.60 -22.71
CA GLY A 18 8.52 -1.80 -23.62
C GLY A 18 8.29 -0.38 -23.13
N LEU A 19 8.05 -0.19 -21.82
CA LEU A 19 7.83 1.13 -21.24
C LEU A 19 9.08 2.02 -21.35
N LEU A 20 10.26 1.48 -21.07
CA LEU A 20 11.56 2.16 -21.17
C LEU A 20 12.16 2.11 -22.58
N ALA A 21 11.52 1.43 -23.54
CA ALA A 21 12.01 1.19 -24.89
C ALA A 21 13.44 0.60 -24.95
N ARG A 22 13.81 -0.16 -23.92
CA ARG A 22 15.13 -0.78 -23.75
C ARG A 22 14.99 -2.03 -22.91
N SER A 23 15.61 -3.12 -23.32
CA SER A 23 15.60 -4.37 -22.56
C SER A 23 16.63 -4.37 -21.42
N PRO A 24 16.53 -5.32 -20.46
CA PRO A 24 17.53 -5.49 -19.40
C PRO A 24 18.93 -5.79 -19.92
N SER A 25 19.06 -6.56 -21.02
CA SER A 25 20.35 -6.77 -21.70
C SER A 25 20.86 -5.53 -22.45
N GLY A 26 20.05 -4.46 -22.52
CA GLY A 26 20.38 -3.25 -23.25
C GLY A 26 20.14 -3.37 -24.74
N ARG A 27 19.20 -4.21 -25.21
CA ARG A 27 18.74 -4.18 -26.60
C ARG A 27 17.61 -3.16 -26.77
N GLY A 28 17.45 -2.61 -27.97
CA GLY A 28 16.30 -1.76 -28.27
C GLY A 28 15.01 -2.56 -28.21
N CYS A 29 13.96 -1.97 -27.63
CA CYS A 29 12.62 -2.52 -27.62
C CYS A 29 11.65 -1.54 -28.26
N GLU A 30 10.64 -2.07 -28.94
CA GLU A 30 9.52 -1.26 -29.40
C GLU A 30 8.82 -0.62 -28.19
N PRO A 31 8.59 0.70 -28.21
CA PRO A 31 7.89 1.38 -27.13
C PRO A 31 6.47 0.85 -26.97
N LEU A 32 6.06 0.55 -25.73
CA LEU A 32 4.72 0.02 -25.45
C LEU A 32 3.61 1.04 -25.76
N TYR A 33 3.91 2.32 -25.54
CA TYR A 33 3.01 3.45 -25.78
C TYR A 33 3.70 4.49 -26.66
N GLY A 34 2.90 5.30 -27.36
CA GLY A 34 3.36 6.39 -28.22
C GLY A 34 4.06 7.52 -27.46
N PRO A 35 4.14 8.74 -28.05
CA PRO A 35 4.76 9.88 -27.38
C PRO A 35 3.95 10.39 -26.19
N ASP A 36 2.66 10.09 -26.13
CA ASP A 36 1.83 10.31 -24.95
C ASP A 36 1.93 9.10 -24.02
N LEU A 37 2.36 9.33 -22.79
CA LEU A 37 2.65 8.28 -21.82
C LEU A 37 1.66 8.31 -20.66
N PRO A 38 1.13 7.15 -20.24
CA PRO A 38 0.43 7.08 -18.96
C PRO A 38 1.43 7.26 -17.81
N VAL A 39 0.92 7.72 -16.68
CA VAL A 39 1.56 7.46 -15.39
C VAL A 39 1.17 6.05 -14.96
N VAL A 40 2.15 5.21 -14.66
CA VAL A 40 1.87 3.83 -14.22
C VAL A 40 1.83 3.78 -12.71
N LEU A 41 0.74 3.32 -12.12
CA LEU A 41 0.64 3.11 -10.67
C LEU A 41 0.63 1.62 -10.35
N LEU A 42 1.64 1.16 -9.62
CA LEU A 42 1.69 -0.18 -9.04
C LEU A 42 0.72 -0.21 -7.85
N THR A 43 -0.39 -0.93 -7.97
CA THR A 43 -1.47 -0.92 -6.97
C THR A 43 -1.47 -2.18 -6.11
N GLY A 44 -1.64 -2.01 -4.81
CA GLY A 44 -1.85 -3.11 -3.85
C GLY A 44 -1.41 -2.74 -2.44
N GLY A 45 -2.01 -3.36 -1.42
CA GLY A 45 -1.71 -3.06 -0.02
C GLY A 45 -0.30 -3.47 0.46
N PRO A 46 -0.06 -3.49 1.78
CA PRO A 46 1.22 -3.86 2.36
C PRO A 46 1.61 -5.30 1.97
N GLY A 47 2.89 -5.52 1.74
CA GLY A 47 3.43 -6.85 1.41
C GLY A 47 3.22 -7.34 -0.03
N MET A 48 2.68 -6.49 -0.92
CA MET A 48 2.47 -6.84 -2.34
C MET A 48 3.75 -6.78 -3.21
N GLY A 49 4.89 -6.38 -2.64
CA GLY A 49 6.18 -6.38 -3.33
C GLY A 49 6.41 -5.20 -4.30
N LYS A 50 5.63 -4.12 -4.21
CA LYS A 50 5.75 -2.91 -5.04
C LYS A 50 7.16 -2.30 -5.01
N SER A 51 7.66 -1.97 -3.82
CA SER A 51 8.99 -1.40 -3.58
C SER A 51 10.11 -2.34 -4.01
N ARG A 52 9.90 -3.66 -3.90
CA ARG A 52 10.84 -4.66 -4.42
C ARG A 52 10.88 -4.60 -5.95
N LEU A 53 9.73 -4.55 -6.62
CA LEU A 53 9.66 -4.46 -8.08
C LEU A 53 10.35 -3.19 -8.59
N LEU A 54 10.12 -2.02 -7.98
CA LEU A 54 10.79 -0.77 -8.38
C LEU A 54 12.31 -0.85 -8.21
N ARG A 55 12.81 -1.45 -7.13
CA ARG A 55 14.25 -1.68 -6.96
C ARG A 55 14.82 -2.61 -8.02
N GLU A 56 14.12 -3.69 -8.36
CA GLU A 56 14.53 -4.62 -9.43
C GLU A 56 14.54 -3.93 -10.81
N VAL A 57 13.56 -3.06 -11.10
CA VAL A 57 13.56 -2.22 -12.32
C VAL A 57 14.79 -1.31 -12.33
N ARG A 58 15.07 -0.60 -11.22
CA ARG A 58 16.28 0.21 -11.12
C ARG A 58 17.52 -0.63 -11.38
N ASP A 59 17.70 -1.73 -10.65
CA ASP A 59 18.95 -2.52 -10.68
C ASP A 59 19.22 -3.12 -12.07
N ARG A 60 18.17 -3.54 -12.79
CA ARG A 60 18.32 -4.12 -14.13
C ARG A 60 18.54 -3.06 -15.21
N PHE A 61 17.79 -1.96 -15.17
CA PHE A 61 17.72 -0.99 -16.27
C PHE A 61 18.61 0.25 -16.06
N ALA A 62 18.95 0.62 -14.83
CA ALA A 62 19.65 1.88 -14.54
C ALA A 62 21.06 1.97 -15.12
N ALA A 63 21.71 0.88 -15.53
CA ALA A 63 22.97 0.99 -16.27
C ALA A 63 22.79 1.22 -17.79
N LYS A 64 21.56 1.11 -18.30
CA LYS A 64 21.23 1.02 -19.73
C LYS A 64 20.44 2.25 -20.18
N VAL A 65 19.57 2.75 -19.30
CA VAL A 65 18.78 3.96 -19.46
C VAL A 65 18.80 4.76 -18.15
N PRO A 66 18.65 6.10 -18.19
CA PRO A 66 18.62 6.91 -16.97
C PRO A 66 17.36 6.60 -16.17
N VAL A 67 17.49 5.82 -15.10
CA VAL A 67 16.37 5.44 -14.21
C VAL A 67 16.71 5.82 -12.79
N ILE A 68 15.84 6.60 -12.17
CA ILE A 68 16.01 7.09 -10.80
C ILE A 68 14.91 6.54 -9.92
N HIS A 69 15.32 5.95 -8.81
CA HIS A 69 14.44 5.51 -7.74
C HIS A 69 14.44 6.55 -6.61
N LEU A 70 13.25 6.98 -6.21
CA LEU A 70 13.00 7.91 -5.12
C LEU A 70 12.08 7.24 -4.11
N ASP A 71 12.39 7.40 -2.83
CA ASP A 71 11.49 7.01 -1.74
C ASP A 71 10.76 8.27 -1.26
N CYS A 72 9.49 8.41 -1.62
CA CYS A 72 8.68 9.59 -1.29
C CYS A 72 8.27 9.66 0.19
N ARG A 73 8.62 8.65 1.01
CA ARG A 73 8.47 8.68 2.48
C ARG A 73 9.73 9.17 3.20
N SER A 74 10.86 9.29 2.50
CA SER A 74 12.13 9.65 3.12
C SER A 74 12.09 11.05 3.75
N THR A 75 12.33 11.14 5.06
CA THR A 75 12.38 12.42 5.79
C THR A 75 13.57 13.28 5.39
N VAL A 76 14.60 12.68 4.77
CA VAL A 76 15.82 13.37 4.34
C VAL A 76 15.53 14.62 3.48
N TYR A 77 14.44 14.63 2.71
CA TYR A 77 14.07 15.79 1.89
C TYR A 77 13.45 16.91 2.72
N GLU A 78 12.59 16.57 3.69
CA GLU A 78 12.04 17.52 4.65
C GLU A 78 13.15 18.09 5.54
N ASP A 79 14.06 17.24 6.03
CA ASP A 79 15.20 17.63 6.88
C ASP A 79 16.16 18.59 6.16
N ARG A 80 16.40 18.40 4.85
CA ARG A 80 17.24 19.30 4.03
C ARG A 80 16.56 20.63 3.72
N ALA A 81 15.22 20.63 3.60
CA ALA A 81 14.43 21.81 3.31
C ALA A 81 14.20 22.69 4.55
N GLY A 82 14.05 22.07 5.73
CA GLY A 82 13.72 22.71 7.00
C GLY A 82 14.54 23.96 7.37
N PRO A 83 15.86 24.04 7.10
CA PRO A 83 16.64 25.23 7.39
C PRO A 83 16.24 26.50 6.63
N GLU A 84 15.64 26.38 5.43
CA GLU A 84 15.33 27.51 4.54
C GLU A 84 13.93 27.36 3.91
N PRO A 85 12.83 27.37 4.69
CA PRO A 85 11.50 27.00 4.21
C PRO A 85 10.92 27.95 3.14
N GLY A 86 11.43 29.17 3.05
CA GLY A 86 11.09 30.17 2.02
C GLY A 86 11.86 30.00 0.69
N ALA A 87 12.92 29.19 0.67
CA ALA A 87 13.72 28.89 -0.52
C ALA A 87 13.73 27.39 -0.89
N ARG A 88 13.34 26.51 0.04
CA ARG A 88 13.40 25.05 -0.10
C ARG A 88 12.12 24.38 0.39
N SER A 89 11.65 23.38 -0.37
CA SER A 89 10.73 22.32 0.05
C SER A 89 11.35 20.95 -0.20
N ASP A 90 10.78 19.93 0.45
CA ASP A 90 11.01 18.53 0.12
C ASP A 90 10.89 18.24 -1.39
N THR A 91 9.90 18.84 -2.08
CA THR A 91 9.76 18.73 -3.53
C THR A 91 10.99 19.30 -4.25
N THR A 92 11.43 20.52 -3.93
CA THR A 92 12.64 21.11 -4.56
C THR A 92 13.90 20.29 -4.27
N GLU A 93 14.05 19.74 -3.07
CA GLU A 93 15.18 18.87 -2.71
C GLU A 93 15.20 17.58 -3.54
N VAL A 94 14.03 16.99 -3.77
CA VAL A 94 13.90 15.83 -4.66
C VAL A 94 14.27 16.18 -6.09
N LEU A 95 13.78 17.31 -6.61
CA LEU A 95 14.11 17.75 -7.98
C LEU A 95 15.61 17.98 -8.15
N VAL A 96 16.27 18.59 -7.16
CA VAL A 96 17.72 18.78 -7.12
C VAL A 96 18.45 17.43 -7.09
N GLU A 97 17.97 16.48 -6.29
CA GLU A 97 18.57 15.14 -6.23
C GLU A 97 18.44 14.39 -7.57
N VAL A 98 17.28 14.48 -8.22
CA VAL A 98 17.06 13.90 -9.55
C VAL A 98 18.02 14.54 -10.57
N ALA A 99 18.07 15.88 -10.59
CA ALA A 99 18.95 16.62 -11.49
C ALA A 99 20.43 16.27 -11.25
N ARG A 100 20.87 16.19 -9.99
CA ARG A 100 22.24 15.78 -9.62
C ARG A 100 22.54 14.36 -10.10
N ARG A 101 21.64 13.39 -9.88
CA ARG A 101 21.86 12.01 -10.36
C ARG A 101 21.97 11.94 -11.89
N LEU A 102 21.09 12.63 -12.62
CA LEU A 102 21.13 12.68 -14.09
C LEU A 102 22.33 13.47 -14.62
N SER A 103 22.80 14.46 -13.89
CA SER A 103 24.02 15.21 -14.24
C SER A 103 25.27 14.34 -14.26
N THR A 104 25.30 13.31 -13.41
CA THR A 104 26.41 12.36 -13.31
C THR A 104 26.23 11.15 -14.23
N TRP A 105 25.18 11.12 -15.06
CA TRP A 105 24.91 10.00 -15.98
C TRP A 105 26.05 9.81 -17.00
N GLN A 106 26.64 8.62 -17.01
CA GLN A 106 27.75 8.26 -17.90
C GLN A 106 27.35 7.33 -19.06
N GLY A 107 26.08 6.91 -19.13
CA GLY A 107 25.60 6.04 -20.19
C GLY A 107 25.38 6.74 -21.53
N ALA A 108 24.57 6.12 -22.39
CA ALA A 108 24.27 6.60 -23.73
C ALA A 108 23.84 8.08 -23.76
N GLY A 109 24.57 8.90 -24.54
CA GLY A 109 24.38 10.34 -24.67
C GLY A 109 24.91 11.22 -23.51
N GLY A 110 25.53 10.63 -22.49
CA GLY A 110 26.23 11.34 -21.40
C GLY A 110 25.32 12.20 -20.51
N SER A 111 25.93 13.07 -19.72
CA SER A 111 25.26 13.89 -18.70
C SER A 111 24.11 14.75 -19.25
N PHE A 112 23.16 15.04 -18.36
CA PHE A 112 22.08 16.00 -18.60
C PHE A 112 22.46 17.39 -18.09
N ALA A 113 21.83 18.41 -18.67
CA ALA A 113 21.94 19.79 -18.24
C ALA A 113 20.56 20.30 -17.85
N PHE A 114 20.50 21.16 -16.83
CA PHE A 114 19.24 21.58 -16.21
C PHE A 114 19.06 23.11 -16.14
N PRO A 115 19.20 23.84 -17.26
CA PRO A 115 19.15 25.31 -17.24
C PRO A 115 17.78 25.87 -16.85
N ARG A 116 16.68 25.19 -17.19
CA ARG A 116 15.33 25.66 -16.84
C ARG A 116 15.11 25.46 -15.35
N LEU A 117 15.26 24.24 -14.85
CA LEU A 117 15.11 23.95 -13.42
C LEU A 117 16.02 24.84 -12.56
N PHE A 118 17.30 24.95 -12.92
CA PHE A 118 18.27 25.75 -12.20
C PHE A 118 17.82 27.22 -12.08
N THR A 119 17.29 27.82 -13.16
CA THR A 119 16.82 29.20 -13.13
C THR A 119 15.71 29.40 -12.10
N GLY A 120 14.75 28.48 -12.05
CA GLY A 120 13.66 28.54 -11.07
C GLY A 120 14.18 28.41 -9.64
N LEU A 121 15.10 27.47 -9.38
CA LEU A 121 15.70 27.27 -8.06
C LEU A 121 16.48 28.50 -7.57
N VAL A 122 17.25 29.15 -8.45
CA VAL A 122 17.98 30.39 -8.09
C VAL A 122 17.02 31.53 -7.77
N VAL A 123 15.88 31.60 -8.45
CA VAL A 123 14.86 32.60 -8.13
C VAL A 123 14.21 32.32 -6.78
N LEU A 124 13.99 31.05 -6.41
CA LEU A 124 13.53 30.68 -5.07
C LEU A 124 14.57 30.99 -3.97
N ALA A 125 15.87 30.96 -4.28
CA ALA A 125 16.93 31.31 -3.33
C ALA A 125 16.77 32.73 -2.74
N THR A 126 16.03 33.62 -3.42
CA THR A 126 15.70 34.97 -2.91
C THR A 126 14.80 34.95 -1.67
N GLY A 127 14.17 33.81 -1.35
CA GLY A 127 13.40 33.57 -0.14
C GLY A 127 14.19 33.04 1.05
N ALA A 128 15.53 33.10 1.01
CA ALA A 128 16.38 32.70 2.13
C ALA A 128 16.02 33.51 3.40
N ALA A 129 15.97 32.83 4.55
CA ALA A 129 15.39 33.33 5.80
C ALA A 129 16.10 34.58 6.34
N ALA A 130 17.41 34.68 6.14
CA ALA A 130 18.17 35.86 6.55
C ALA A 130 17.87 37.10 5.69
N GLY A 131 17.28 36.93 4.51
CA GLY A 131 16.96 38.02 3.58
C GLY A 131 18.18 38.80 3.07
N THR A 132 19.39 38.34 3.37
CA THR A 132 20.64 38.96 2.94
C THR A 132 21.08 38.42 1.59
N THR A 133 21.75 39.26 0.83
CA THR A 133 22.44 38.92 -0.42
C THR A 133 23.41 37.75 -0.29
N GLU A 134 24.10 37.62 0.85
CA GLU A 134 24.99 36.51 1.17
C GLU A 134 24.23 35.20 1.37
N ALA A 135 23.06 35.24 2.02
CA ALA A 135 22.22 34.06 2.18
C ALA A 135 21.63 33.61 0.83
N VAL A 136 21.18 34.56 0.00
CA VAL A 136 20.72 34.27 -1.37
C VAL A 136 21.85 33.69 -2.22
N ALA A 137 23.07 34.24 -2.12
CA ALA A 137 24.23 33.71 -2.83
C ALA A 137 24.59 32.30 -2.34
N THR A 138 24.62 32.07 -1.03
CA THR A 138 24.90 30.75 -0.44
C THR A 138 23.88 29.71 -0.91
N GLU A 139 22.60 30.07 -0.96
CA GLU A 139 21.55 29.17 -1.43
C GLU A 139 21.64 28.91 -2.95
N ALA A 140 21.97 29.94 -3.73
CA ALA A 140 22.19 29.78 -5.17
C ALA A 140 23.44 28.91 -5.48
N GLU A 141 24.52 29.07 -4.70
CA GLU A 141 25.77 28.31 -4.81
C GLU A 141 25.54 26.81 -4.60
N ARG A 142 24.58 26.44 -3.75
CA ARG A 142 24.19 25.03 -3.52
C ARG A 142 23.74 24.32 -4.81
N TYR A 143 23.23 25.07 -5.78
CA TYR A 143 22.75 24.53 -7.05
C TYR A 143 23.83 24.54 -8.14
N GLU A 144 25.02 25.12 -7.92
CA GLU A 144 26.07 25.25 -8.94
C GLU A 144 26.61 23.91 -9.44
N GLU A 145 26.49 22.85 -8.64
CA GLU A 145 26.85 21.48 -9.04
C GLU A 145 25.95 20.93 -10.17
N LEU A 146 24.78 21.53 -10.41
CA LEU A 146 23.91 21.16 -11.53
C LEU A 146 24.53 21.66 -12.84
N PRO A 147 24.88 20.78 -13.80
CA PRO A 147 25.45 21.20 -15.07
C PRO A 147 24.43 22.01 -15.86
N GLN A 148 24.89 23.11 -16.43
CA GLN A 148 24.03 24.00 -17.22
C GLN A 148 24.45 24.06 -18.69
N LYS A 149 25.63 23.51 -19.01
CA LYS A 149 26.10 23.31 -20.39
C LYS A 149 26.65 21.89 -20.54
N ARG A 150 26.25 21.22 -21.62
CA ARG A 150 26.98 20.04 -22.12
C ARG A 150 28.39 20.50 -22.49
N ARG A 151 29.43 19.78 -22.04
CA ARG A 151 30.83 20.03 -22.38
C ARG A 151 31.03 19.97 -23.91
N LEU A 152 30.84 21.09 -24.59
CA LEU A 152 31.41 21.36 -25.90
C LEU A 152 32.83 21.89 -25.65
N ARG A 153 33.82 21.31 -26.34
CA ARG A 153 35.21 21.76 -26.29
C ARG A 153 35.25 23.28 -26.53
N GLY A 154 35.83 24.03 -25.59
CA GLY A 154 36.14 25.45 -25.76
C GLY A 154 35.69 26.40 -24.65
N LEU A 155 34.90 25.96 -23.67
CA LEU A 155 34.57 26.78 -22.49
C LEU A 155 34.72 25.92 -21.23
N ALA A 156 35.56 26.36 -20.30
CA ALA A 156 35.74 25.71 -19.00
C ALA A 156 34.38 25.64 -18.27
N GLY A 157 34.10 24.46 -17.71
CA GLY A 157 32.91 24.25 -16.89
C GLY A 157 33.03 25.04 -15.58
N GLY A 158 31.96 25.72 -15.17
CA GLY A 158 31.89 26.45 -13.90
C GLY A 158 31.82 27.98 -14.03
N ASP A 159 32.33 28.57 -15.12
CA ASP A 159 32.59 30.02 -15.15
C ASP A 159 31.36 30.93 -15.35
N PHE A 160 30.21 30.39 -15.80
CA PHE A 160 29.03 31.22 -16.08
C PHE A 160 28.36 31.77 -14.80
N TRP A 161 28.05 30.91 -13.81
CA TRP A 161 27.43 31.37 -12.56
C TRP A 161 28.45 31.91 -11.56
N HIS A 162 29.69 31.41 -11.56
CA HIS A 162 30.75 32.09 -10.85
C HIS A 162 30.87 33.57 -11.29
N GLY A 163 30.61 33.88 -12.57
CA GLY A 163 30.47 35.25 -13.05
C GLY A 163 29.17 35.96 -12.62
N VAL A 164 28.00 35.30 -12.73
CA VAL A 164 26.66 35.85 -12.37
C VAL A 164 26.51 36.08 -10.87
N VAL A 165 26.78 35.07 -10.05
CA VAL A 165 26.73 35.11 -8.58
C VAL A 165 27.80 36.07 -8.07
N ARG A 166 29.08 35.84 -8.38
CA ARG A 166 30.18 36.64 -7.81
C ARG A 166 30.33 38.04 -8.41
N GLY A 167 29.77 38.29 -9.59
CA GLY A 167 29.87 39.57 -10.30
C GLY A 167 28.60 40.43 -10.22
N SER A 168 27.41 39.87 -10.44
CA SER A 168 26.15 40.64 -10.38
C SER A 168 25.61 40.76 -8.96
N ILE A 169 25.60 39.68 -8.16
CA ILE A 169 25.15 39.73 -6.76
C ILE A 169 26.15 40.54 -5.92
N ARG A 170 27.46 40.41 -6.18
CA ARG A 170 28.49 41.25 -5.53
C ARG A 170 28.47 42.71 -5.97
N ASN A 171 28.13 43.00 -7.23
CA ASN A 171 27.93 44.40 -7.65
C ASN A 171 26.65 45.00 -7.06
N LEU A 172 25.57 44.21 -6.92
CA LEU A 172 24.37 44.59 -6.17
C LEU A 172 24.71 44.88 -4.71
N LEU A 173 25.51 44.01 -4.07
CA LEU A 173 26.06 44.18 -2.72
C LEU A 173 26.78 45.52 -2.56
N THR A 174 27.66 45.89 -3.50
CA THR A 174 28.36 47.20 -3.45
C THR A 174 27.49 48.41 -3.76
N THR A 175 26.38 48.24 -4.50
CA THR A 175 25.46 49.35 -4.82
C THR A 175 24.36 49.54 -3.77
N LEU A 176 24.02 48.51 -3.01
CA LEU A 176 22.94 48.54 -2.00
C LEU A 176 23.44 48.77 -0.56
N THR A 177 24.74 48.65 -0.27
CA THR A 177 25.34 49.06 1.01
C THR A 177 25.18 50.55 1.36
N GLY A 178 24.65 51.37 0.44
CA GLY A 178 24.36 52.79 0.66
C GLY A 178 22.90 53.15 1.02
N ALA A 179 21.96 52.20 1.01
CA ALA A 179 20.54 52.49 1.19
C ALA A 179 19.92 51.66 2.33
N ALA A 180 19.62 52.32 3.45
CA ALA A 180 18.95 51.73 4.60
C ALA A 180 17.43 51.83 4.43
N PHE A 181 16.75 50.80 3.90
CA PHE A 181 15.31 50.57 4.08
C PHE A 181 14.92 49.11 3.79
N ASP A 182 13.75 48.73 4.32
CA ASP A 182 13.08 47.43 4.31
C ASP A 182 12.19 47.16 3.05
N PRO A 183 12.76 47.10 1.83
CA PRO A 183 12.22 46.28 0.74
C PRO A 183 13.31 45.43 0.04
N PHE A 184 14.19 44.81 0.83
CA PHE A 184 15.42 44.17 0.32
C PHE A 184 15.16 42.97 -0.61
N SER A 185 14.12 42.16 -0.34
CA SER A 185 13.84 40.93 -1.11
C SER A 185 13.40 41.20 -2.55
N ALA A 186 12.56 42.21 -2.79
CA ALA A 186 12.06 42.56 -4.13
C ALA A 186 13.17 43.15 -5.02
N ALA A 187 14.07 43.96 -4.44
CA ALA A 187 15.21 44.53 -5.17
C ALA A 187 16.24 43.44 -5.56
N VAL A 188 16.58 42.55 -4.62
CA VAL A 188 17.45 41.39 -4.87
C VAL A 188 16.83 40.47 -5.93
N MET A 189 15.53 40.21 -5.83
CA MET A 189 14.79 39.44 -6.83
C MET A 189 14.88 40.07 -8.23
N ASN A 190 14.58 41.37 -8.36
CA ASN A 190 14.70 42.06 -9.65
C ASN A 190 16.13 41.96 -10.22
N GLY A 191 17.14 42.17 -9.38
CA GLY A 191 18.54 42.04 -9.77
C GLY A 191 18.91 40.63 -10.25
N VAL A 192 18.42 39.58 -9.57
CA VAL A 192 18.65 38.18 -9.97
C VAL A 192 17.98 37.87 -11.30
N VAL A 193 16.71 38.25 -11.50
CA VAL A 193 15.99 38.02 -12.77
C VAL A 193 16.64 38.77 -13.93
N ASP A 194 17.05 40.02 -13.73
CA ASP A 194 17.73 40.79 -14.78
C ASP A 194 19.09 40.16 -15.14
N ALA A 195 19.88 39.77 -14.12
CA ALA A 195 21.17 39.12 -14.33
C ALA A 195 21.05 37.77 -15.06
N VAL A 196 19.99 36.99 -14.81
CA VAL A 196 19.69 35.76 -15.54
C VAL A 196 19.53 36.07 -17.03
N PHE A 197 18.70 37.04 -17.41
CA PHE A 197 18.38 37.28 -18.82
C PHE A 197 19.45 38.04 -19.61
N GLU A 198 20.23 38.91 -18.95
CA GLU A 198 21.26 39.72 -19.62
C GLU A 198 22.48 38.91 -20.06
N ARG A 199 22.80 37.81 -19.35
CA ARG A 199 24.03 37.05 -19.57
C ARG A 199 23.83 35.76 -20.38
N LEU A 200 22.59 35.41 -20.70
CA LEU A 200 22.28 34.21 -21.49
C LEU A 200 22.55 34.41 -22.97
N ALA A 201 23.09 33.37 -23.60
CA ALA A 201 23.15 33.30 -25.06
C ALA A 201 21.73 33.32 -25.66
N PRO A 202 21.52 33.85 -26.88
CA PRO A 202 20.19 34.04 -27.47
C PRO A 202 19.29 32.80 -27.46
N ARG A 203 19.87 31.62 -27.71
CA ARG A 203 19.13 30.34 -27.65
C ARG A 203 18.69 29.97 -26.24
N GLY A 204 19.55 30.18 -25.24
CA GLY A 204 19.22 29.92 -23.84
C GLY A 204 18.15 30.88 -23.34
N ARG A 205 18.25 32.16 -23.73
CA ARG A 205 17.24 33.18 -23.46
C ARG A 205 15.88 32.80 -24.03
N ALA A 206 15.79 32.46 -25.32
CA ALA A 206 14.52 32.07 -25.95
C ALA A 206 13.83 30.88 -25.26
N GLU A 207 14.60 29.90 -24.77
CA GLU A 207 14.04 28.77 -24.02
C GLU A 207 13.48 29.15 -22.65
N LEU A 208 14.17 30.05 -21.93
CA LEU A 208 13.67 30.58 -20.66
C LEU A 208 12.46 31.50 -20.87
N GLU A 209 12.48 32.31 -21.93
CA GLU A 209 11.35 33.16 -22.31
C GLU A 209 10.11 32.31 -22.61
N ARG A 210 10.28 31.20 -23.35
CA ARG A 210 9.20 30.26 -23.65
C ARG A 210 8.63 29.60 -22.39
N ILE A 211 9.47 29.01 -21.53
CA ILE A 211 8.94 28.26 -20.38
C ILE A 211 8.34 29.22 -19.35
N TYR A 212 9.09 30.21 -18.87
CA TYR A 212 8.64 31.09 -17.81
C TYR A 212 7.60 32.12 -18.27
N GLY A 213 7.50 32.40 -19.57
CA GLY A 213 6.38 33.17 -20.13
C GLY A 213 5.04 32.44 -20.01
N THR A 214 5.03 31.11 -19.85
CA THR A 214 3.81 30.30 -19.65
C THR A 214 3.43 30.08 -18.19
N TYR A 215 4.20 30.62 -17.24
CA TYR A 215 3.84 30.54 -15.83
C TYR A 215 2.50 31.26 -15.58
N PRO A 216 1.61 30.75 -14.72
CA PRO A 216 0.34 31.41 -14.41
C PRO A 216 0.51 32.88 -14.03
N GLY A 217 -0.28 33.75 -14.65
CA GLY A 217 -0.17 35.21 -14.45
C GLY A 217 1.04 35.89 -15.13
N ALA A 218 1.91 35.17 -15.85
CA ALA A 218 3.05 35.78 -16.53
C ALA A 218 2.68 36.58 -17.79
N ALA A 219 1.54 36.27 -18.42
CA ALA A 219 1.06 36.91 -19.66
C ALA A 219 2.11 36.96 -20.78
N GLY A 220 2.90 35.89 -20.94
CA GLY A 220 3.99 35.84 -21.93
C GLY A 220 5.26 36.58 -21.52
N GLN A 221 5.28 37.23 -20.35
CA GLN A 221 6.43 37.97 -19.83
C GLN A 221 7.21 37.10 -18.83
N PRO A 222 8.37 36.54 -19.22
CA PRO A 222 9.07 35.54 -18.41
C PRO A 222 9.66 36.10 -17.11
N LYS A 223 9.99 37.40 -17.07
CA LYS A 223 10.40 38.08 -15.84
C LYS A 223 9.25 38.13 -14.83
N HIS A 224 8.00 38.31 -15.27
CA HIS A 224 6.83 38.20 -14.39
C HIS A 224 6.61 36.75 -13.96
N GLY A 225 6.76 35.79 -14.86
CA GLY A 225 6.65 34.37 -14.50
C GLY A 225 7.62 33.94 -13.41
N LEU A 226 8.88 34.38 -13.45
CA LEU A 226 9.85 34.10 -12.39
C LEU A 226 9.49 34.79 -11.06
N ARG A 227 9.00 36.03 -11.10
CA ARG A 227 8.54 36.73 -9.89
C ARG A 227 7.33 36.06 -9.26
N ASN A 228 6.34 35.68 -10.08
CA ASN A 228 5.15 34.97 -9.62
C ASN A 228 5.55 33.60 -9.04
N LEU A 229 6.48 32.88 -9.67
CA LEU A 229 7.02 31.62 -9.13
C LEU A 229 7.58 31.78 -7.72
N ALA A 230 8.42 32.79 -7.48
CA ALA A 230 8.97 33.05 -6.16
C ALA A 230 7.88 33.45 -5.15
N ALA A 231 6.96 34.32 -5.55
CA ALA A 231 5.87 34.79 -4.71
C ALA A 231 4.93 33.63 -4.30
N ASP A 232 4.52 32.81 -5.27
CA ASP A 232 3.63 31.67 -5.04
C ASP A 232 4.30 30.61 -4.15
N PHE A 233 5.60 30.37 -4.32
CA PHE A 233 6.36 29.48 -3.45
C PHE A 233 6.42 29.98 -2.00
N GLN A 234 6.68 31.28 -1.81
CA GLN A 234 6.73 31.91 -0.48
C GLN A 234 5.36 32.00 0.19
N ALA A 235 4.28 32.16 -0.58
CA ALA A 235 2.91 32.22 -0.07
C ALA A 235 2.47 30.92 0.61
N GLY A 236 3.06 29.77 0.24
CA GLY A 236 2.69 28.46 0.80
C GLY A 236 1.39 27.91 0.22
N GLY A 237 0.87 26.84 0.85
CA GLY A 237 -0.39 26.22 0.45
C GLY A 237 -0.45 25.80 -1.03
N GLU A 238 -1.61 25.98 -1.67
CA GLU A 238 -1.83 25.63 -3.07
C GLU A 238 -0.94 26.41 -4.05
N ALA A 239 -0.59 27.67 -3.73
CA ALA A 239 0.30 28.48 -4.57
C ALA A 239 1.70 27.86 -4.63
N ARG A 240 2.20 27.37 -3.49
CA ARG A 240 3.48 26.65 -3.45
C ARG A 240 3.43 25.34 -4.22
N GLU A 241 2.34 24.58 -4.13
CA GLU A 241 2.17 23.36 -4.92
C GLU A 241 2.20 23.64 -6.43
N LEU A 242 1.63 24.76 -6.87
CA LEU A 242 1.69 25.22 -8.25
C LEU A 242 3.13 25.57 -8.67
N ALA A 243 3.87 26.30 -7.84
CA ALA A 243 5.27 26.63 -8.09
C ALA A 243 6.16 25.36 -8.18
N GLU A 244 5.98 24.43 -7.24
CA GLU A 244 6.69 23.14 -7.20
C GLU A 244 6.37 22.26 -8.41
N GLY A 245 5.08 22.18 -8.80
CA GLY A 245 4.65 21.47 -10.00
C GLY A 245 5.28 22.05 -11.27
N PHE A 246 5.38 23.38 -11.35
CA PHE A 246 6.04 24.05 -12.46
C PHE A 246 7.56 23.77 -12.50
N LEU A 247 8.24 23.70 -11.36
CA LEU A 247 9.65 23.29 -11.32
C LEU A 247 9.83 21.83 -11.77
N PHE A 248 8.90 20.95 -11.41
CA PHE A 248 8.92 19.58 -11.90
C PHE A 248 8.75 19.51 -13.42
N ARG A 249 7.88 20.36 -13.99
CA ARG A 249 7.77 20.55 -15.44
C ARG A 249 9.10 21.01 -16.05
N ALA A 250 9.76 22.01 -15.45
CA ALA A 250 11.05 22.52 -15.93
C ALA A 250 12.12 21.42 -15.96
N LEU A 251 12.19 20.58 -14.93
CA LEU A 251 13.06 19.39 -14.91
C LEU A 251 12.75 18.44 -16.09
N ARG A 252 11.48 18.12 -16.32
CA ARG A 252 11.03 17.22 -17.39
C ARG A 252 11.34 17.79 -18.78
N GLU A 253 11.18 19.10 -18.99
CA GLU A 253 11.55 19.77 -20.24
C GLU A 253 13.07 19.77 -20.47
N ASP A 254 13.88 19.91 -19.41
CA ASP A 254 15.34 19.78 -19.50
C ASP A 254 15.77 18.34 -19.86
N ILE A 255 15.08 17.33 -19.32
CA ILE A 255 15.28 15.93 -19.70
C ILE A 255 14.94 15.72 -21.19
N GLU A 256 13.78 16.20 -21.65
CA GLU A 256 13.35 16.09 -23.05
C GLU A 256 14.34 16.79 -24.00
N ALA A 257 14.80 18.01 -23.66
CA ALA A 257 15.82 18.74 -24.41
C ALA A 257 17.12 17.94 -24.56
N GLY A 258 17.48 17.16 -23.54
CA GLY A 258 18.62 16.24 -23.57
C GLY A 258 18.51 15.18 -24.67
N TYR A 259 17.29 14.78 -25.06
CA TYR A 259 17.02 13.79 -26.10
C TYR A 259 16.71 14.40 -27.47
N THR A 260 16.09 15.58 -27.54
CA THR A 260 15.77 16.24 -28.82
C THR A 260 16.94 17.02 -29.40
N SER A 261 17.97 17.32 -28.60
CA SER A 261 19.21 17.92 -29.11
C SER A 261 19.87 17.05 -30.20
N PRO A 262 20.59 17.64 -31.19
CA PRO A 262 21.19 16.88 -32.29
C PRO A 262 22.10 15.71 -31.85
N SER A 263 22.89 15.91 -30.78
CA SER A 263 23.71 14.85 -30.20
C SER A 263 22.92 13.87 -29.33
N GLY A 264 21.80 14.31 -28.74
CA GLY A 264 20.87 13.47 -28.00
C GLY A 264 20.16 12.49 -28.93
N TRP A 265 19.63 12.98 -30.05
CA TRP A 265 18.90 12.19 -31.05
C TRP A 265 19.75 11.04 -31.62
N LEU A 266 21.05 11.27 -31.83
CA LEU A 266 21.98 10.25 -32.35
C LEU A 266 22.48 9.26 -31.29
N ARG A 267 22.60 9.66 -30.03
CA ARG A 267 23.37 8.89 -29.02
C ARG A 267 22.55 8.40 -27.84
N ARG A 268 21.39 8.98 -27.55
CA ARG A 268 20.55 8.55 -26.44
C ARG A 268 19.61 7.44 -26.90
N VAL A 269 19.38 6.48 -26.02
CA VAL A 269 18.53 5.32 -26.26
C VAL A 269 17.49 5.20 -25.16
N GLY A 270 16.36 4.55 -25.48
CA GLY A 270 15.28 4.31 -24.56
C GLY A 270 14.62 5.58 -24.02
N ARG A 271 13.88 5.42 -22.92
CA ARG A 271 13.19 6.50 -22.19
C ARG A 271 13.75 6.61 -20.77
N PRO A 272 13.94 7.84 -20.25
CA PRO A 272 14.32 8.05 -18.87
C PRO A 272 13.15 7.69 -17.95
N GLY A 273 13.44 7.16 -16.77
CA GLY A 273 12.43 6.68 -15.81
C GLY A 273 12.57 7.33 -14.43
N LEU A 274 11.45 7.74 -13.85
CA LEU A 274 11.31 8.13 -12.45
C LEU A 274 10.42 7.10 -11.75
N LEU A 275 11.01 6.38 -10.80
CA LEU A 275 10.34 5.37 -9.99
C LEU A 275 10.07 5.97 -8.61
N LEU A 276 8.81 6.25 -8.32
CA LEU A 276 8.33 6.86 -7.08
C LEU A 276 7.83 5.75 -6.14
N ASP A 277 8.70 5.31 -5.24
CA ASP A 277 8.31 4.40 -4.16
C ASP A 277 7.59 5.20 -3.06
N HIS A 278 6.63 4.55 -2.40
CA HIS A 278 5.70 5.19 -1.47
C HIS A 278 5.01 6.45 -2.03
N ALA A 279 4.55 6.42 -3.28
CA ALA A 279 4.03 7.62 -3.95
C ALA A 279 2.68 8.09 -3.39
N GLU A 280 2.04 7.30 -2.52
CA GLU A 280 0.87 7.70 -1.74
C GLU A 280 1.16 8.74 -0.65
N TRP A 281 2.43 9.00 -0.34
CA TRP A 281 2.83 10.04 0.61
C TRP A 281 2.75 11.44 -0.01
N PRO A 282 2.64 12.52 0.79
CA PRO A 282 2.38 13.87 0.28
C PRO A 282 3.31 14.31 -0.86
N LEU A 283 4.61 14.06 -0.71
CA LEU A 283 5.62 14.35 -1.74
C LEU A 283 5.34 13.62 -3.06
N GLY A 284 5.04 12.32 -2.99
CA GLY A 284 4.70 11.51 -4.16
C GLY A 284 3.40 11.95 -4.81
N GLU A 285 2.36 12.22 -4.00
CA GLU A 285 1.06 12.69 -4.47
C GLU A 285 1.20 14.03 -5.21
N ARG A 286 1.97 14.99 -4.67
CA ARG A 286 2.23 16.29 -5.32
C ARG A 286 2.93 16.11 -6.68
N LEU A 287 3.97 15.27 -6.74
CA LEU A 287 4.67 14.99 -8.01
C LEU A 287 3.74 14.32 -9.04
N LEU A 288 2.91 13.36 -8.60
CA LEU A 288 1.94 12.67 -9.46
C LEU A 288 0.85 13.62 -9.97
N ARG A 289 0.29 14.46 -9.09
CA ARG A 289 -0.69 15.50 -9.46
C ARG A 289 -0.11 16.46 -10.48
N ALA A 290 1.12 16.95 -10.25
CA ALA A 290 1.78 17.89 -11.14
C ALA A 290 1.95 17.32 -12.56
N VAL A 291 2.49 16.12 -12.71
CA VAL A 291 2.67 15.52 -14.05
C VAL A 291 1.34 15.16 -14.71
N LEU A 292 0.35 14.67 -13.96
CA LEU A 292 -0.95 14.34 -14.52
C LEU A 292 -1.68 15.60 -14.99
N ALA A 293 -1.59 16.70 -14.24
CA ALA A 293 -2.14 18.00 -14.62
C ALA A 293 -1.46 18.56 -15.88
N ASP A 294 -0.12 18.54 -15.93
CA ASP A 294 0.66 18.94 -17.10
C ASP A 294 0.27 18.15 -18.35
N ARG A 295 0.24 16.81 -18.22
CA ARG A 295 -0.11 15.92 -19.33
C ARG A 295 -1.53 16.19 -19.76
N ARG A 296 -2.50 16.28 -18.84
CA ARG A 296 -3.88 16.66 -19.16
C ARG A 296 -3.97 18.01 -19.91
N GLY A 297 -3.12 18.97 -19.56
CA GLY A 297 -2.96 20.26 -20.25
C GLY A 297 -2.25 20.19 -21.61
N GLY A 298 -1.99 19.00 -22.15
CA GLY A 298 -1.41 18.79 -23.48
C GLY A 298 0.11 18.66 -23.49
N GLN A 299 0.79 18.74 -22.34
CA GLN A 299 2.25 18.55 -22.30
C GLN A 299 2.61 17.10 -22.64
N ARG A 300 3.62 16.92 -23.48
CA ARG A 300 4.13 15.62 -23.92
C ARG A 300 5.62 15.55 -23.67
N ASP A 301 6.07 14.43 -23.13
CA ASP A 301 7.45 14.18 -22.75
C ASP A 301 7.73 12.68 -22.74
N ARG A 302 8.99 12.28 -22.93
CA ARG A 302 9.36 10.87 -22.93
C ARG A 302 9.66 10.29 -21.54
N THR A 303 9.44 11.03 -20.45
CA THR A 303 9.78 10.58 -19.09
C THR A 303 8.76 9.56 -18.60
N VAL A 304 9.20 8.33 -18.40
CA VAL A 304 8.39 7.29 -17.79
C VAL A 304 8.26 7.57 -16.30
N ILE A 305 7.04 7.59 -15.79
CA ILE A 305 6.77 7.75 -14.36
C ILE A 305 6.03 6.52 -13.86
N VAL A 306 6.61 5.87 -12.85
CA VAL A 306 6.03 4.70 -12.20
C VAL A 306 5.93 4.98 -10.72
N GLY A 307 4.72 5.11 -10.19
CA GLY A 307 4.46 5.31 -8.77
C GLY A 307 3.95 4.04 -8.10
N THR A 308 4.05 3.97 -6.78
CA THR A 308 3.32 2.97 -5.99
C THR A 308 2.06 3.58 -5.40
N ALA A 309 1.01 2.76 -5.29
CA ALA A 309 -0.25 3.15 -4.67
C ALA A 309 -0.78 1.99 -3.82
N ARG A 310 -1.33 2.31 -2.65
CA ARG A 310 -1.92 1.32 -1.73
C ARG A 310 -3.32 0.91 -2.15
N ARG A 311 -4.16 1.89 -2.45
CA ARG A 311 -5.55 1.69 -2.88
C ARG A 311 -5.59 1.03 -4.26
N ALA A 312 -6.62 0.22 -4.48
CA ALA A 312 -6.87 -0.35 -5.78
C ALA A 312 -7.19 0.75 -6.81
N ASP A 313 -7.99 1.74 -6.50
CA ASP A 313 -8.30 2.83 -7.43
C ASP A 313 -7.12 3.79 -7.72
N GLY A 314 -5.95 3.58 -7.11
CA GLY A 314 -4.76 4.43 -7.29
C GLY A 314 -4.72 5.68 -6.40
N GLY A 315 -5.82 5.99 -5.69
CA GLY A 315 -5.90 7.11 -4.76
C GLY A 315 -7.05 8.07 -5.05
N ALA A 316 -7.67 8.61 -4.00
CA ALA A 316 -8.80 9.55 -4.11
C ALA A 316 -8.46 10.82 -4.91
N PHE A 317 -7.19 11.24 -4.89
CA PHE A 317 -6.73 12.42 -5.62
C PHE A 317 -6.94 12.36 -7.13
N LEU A 318 -7.04 11.16 -7.70
CA LEU A 318 -7.23 10.96 -9.13
C LEU A 318 -8.62 11.34 -9.63
N TYR A 319 -9.61 11.40 -8.72
CA TYR A 319 -11.02 11.50 -9.04
C TYR A 319 -11.65 12.86 -8.70
N GLY A 320 -10.91 13.77 -8.04
CA GLY A 320 -11.40 15.13 -7.77
C GLY A 320 -12.68 15.19 -6.95
N GLY A 321 -12.91 14.21 -6.06
CA GLY A 321 -14.13 14.12 -5.24
C GLY A 321 -15.28 13.33 -5.87
N LEU A 322 -15.18 12.95 -7.15
CA LEU A 322 -16.10 12.03 -7.80
C LEU A 322 -15.82 10.58 -7.37
N THR A 323 -16.83 9.71 -7.42
CA THR A 323 -16.60 8.27 -7.30
C THR A 323 -15.92 7.72 -8.55
N SER A 324 -15.26 6.56 -8.44
CA SER A 324 -14.63 5.90 -9.59
C SER A 324 -15.64 5.52 -10.69
N GLN A 325 -16.90 5.28 -10.32
CA GLN A 325 -17.98 5.00 -11.26
C GLN A 325 -18.39 6.27 -12.04
N GLU A 326 -18.45 7.42 -11.38
CA GLU A 326 -18.83 8.71 -11.99
C GLU A 326 -17.71 9.30 -12.87
N ALA A 327 -16.46 9.15 -12.45
CA ALA A 327 -15.29 9.69 -13.16
C ALA A 327 -14.84 8.86 -14.38
N GLY A 328 -15.35 7.62 -14.50
CA GLY A 328 -14.83 6.61 -15.39
C GLY A 328 -13.56 5.95 -14.84
N HIS A 329 -13.33 4.70 -15.23
CA HIS A 329 -12.26 3.87 -14.69
C HIS A 329 -10.93 4.18 -15.37
N ALA A 330 -9.86 4.27 -14.58
CA ALA A 330 -8.50 4.26 -15.11
C ALA A 330 -8.24 2.92 -15.82
N ALA A 331 -7.39 2.92 -16.85
CA ALA A 331 -7.03 1.68 -17.53
C ALA A 331 -6.34 0.73 -16.53
N GLU A 332 -6.73 -0.55 -16.54
CA GLU A 332 -6.13 -1.56 -15.66
C GLU A 332 -5.30 -2.56 -16.45
N PHE A 333 -4.17 -2.95 -15.89
CA PHE A 333 -3.36 -4.06 -16.36
C PHE A 333 -3.10 -5.05 -15.23
N ARG A 334 -3.50 -6.31 -15.43
CA ARG A 334 -3.13 -7.42 -14.56
C ARG A 334 -2.08 -8.27 -15.26
N PRO A 335 -0.84 -8.39 -14.73
CA PRO A 335 0.20 -9.18 -15.37
C PRO A 335 -0.16 -10.65 -15.64
N GLY A 336 -1.13 -11.20 -14.90
CA GLY A 336 -1.65 -12.56 -15.10
C GLY A 336 -2.60 -12.71 -16.30
N GLU A 337 -3.20 -11.62 -16.80
CA GLU A 337 -4.20 -11.63 -17.87
C GLU A 337 -3.59 -11.49 -19.28
N GLY A 338 -2.27 -11.34 -19.39
CA GLY A 338 -1.55 -11.38 -20.66
C GLY A 338 -0.89 -10.06 -21.02
N LYS A 339 -1.18 -9.53 -22.22
CA LYS A 339 -0.54 -8.31 -22.74
C LYS A 339 -1.15 -7.05 -22.11
N PRO A 340 -0.36 -5.98 -21.90
CA PRO A 340 -0.90 -4.69 -21.48
C PRO A 340 -1.94 -4.17 -22.47
N PRO A 341 -3.00 -3.49 -21.99
CA PRO A 341 -3.98 -2.88 -22.88
C PRO A 341 -3.33 -1.76 -23.70
N PRO A 342 -3.84 -1.48 -24.90
CA PRO A 342 -3.52 -0.22 -25.56
C PRO A 342 -3.95 0.94 -24.67
N TRP A 343 -3.21 2.03 -24.72
CA TRP A 343 -3.54 3.23 -23.95
C TRP A 343 -3.31 4.46 -24.82
N THR A 344 -4.32 5.32 -24.84
CA THR A 344 -4.29 6.65 -25.43
C THR A 344 -5.08 7.56 -24.51
N ARG A 345 -4.66 8.80 -24.39
CA ARG A 345 -5.47 9.80 -23.71
C ARG A 345 -6.75 10.06 -24.50
N ASP A 346 -7.84 10.16 -23.76
CA ASP A 346 -9.12 10.60 -24.28
C ASP A 346 -9.07 12.12 -24.49
N GLU A 347 -9.15 12.58 -25.75
CA GLU A 347 -9.09 14.00 -26.12
C GLU A 347 -10.49 14.65 -26.17
N ASP A 348 -11.57 13.87 -26.01
CA ASP A 348 -12.96 14.31 -26.28
C ASP A 348 -13.62 15.09 -25.11
N GLY A 349 -12.86 15.84 -24.32
CA GLY A 349 -13.38 16.59 -23.17
C GLY A 349 -12.67 17.91 -22.87
N ALA A 350 -13.39 18.86 -22.26
CA ALA A 350 -12.79 20.09 -21.73
C ALA A 350 -11.74 19.72 -20.65
N PRO A 351 -10.44 20.08 -20.82
CA PRO A 351 -9.34 19.57 -20.01
C PRO A 351 -9.51 19.76 -18.50
N GLU A 352 -10.20 20.83 -18.09
CA GLU A 352 -10.40 21.18 -16.68
C GLU A 352 -11.41 20.27 -15.96
N ARG A 353 -12.33 19.64 -16.69
CA ARG A 353 -13.37 18.76 -16.13
C ARG A 353 -13.00 17.29 -16.17
N THR A 354 -11.94 16.92 -16.89
CA THR A 354 -11.51 15.52 -17.02
C THR A 354 -10.73 15.06 -15.77
N PRO A 355 -11.14 13.96 -15.11
CA PRO A 355 -10.43 13.40 -13.96
C PRO A 355 -8.99 12.99 -14.29
N LEU A 356 -8.07 13.15 -13.33
CA LEU A 356 -6.66 12.76 -13.50
C LEU A 356 -6.49 11.25 -13.72
N ALA A 357 -7.45 10.44 -13.26
CA ALA A 357 -7.51 8.99 -13.48
C ALA A 357 -7.38 8.58 -14.96
N ARG A 358 -7.79 9.42 -15.92
CA ARG A 358 -7.66 9.15 -17.35
C ARG A 358 -6.21 9.15 -17.84
N GLY A 359 -5.31 9.83 -17.13
CA GLY A 359 -3.87 9.87 -17.39
C GLY A 359 -3.10 8.66 -16.85
N VAL A 360 -3.79 7.69 -16.24
CA VAL A 360 -3.18 6.64 -15.43
C VAL A 360 -3.41 5.24 -16.01
N LEU A 361 -2.39 4.40 -15.89
CA LEU A 361 -2.48 2.94 -16.02
C LEU A 361 -2.27 2.29 -14.65
N LEU A 362 -3.29 1.63 -14.12
CA LEU A 362 -3.23 0.87 -12.87
C LEU A 362 -2.66 -0.52 -13.13
N LEU A 363 -1.41 -0.76 -12.74
CA LEU A 363 -0.81 -2.09 -12.75
C LEU A 363 -1.15 -2.80 -11.44
N ARG A 364 -2.00 -3.81 -11.52
CA ARG A 364 -2.51 -4.58 -10.37
C ARG A 364 -1.43 -5.56 -9.91
N MET A 365 -0.91 -5.37 -8.70
CA MET A 365 0.07 -6.30 -8.15
C MET A 365 -0.58 -7.67 -7.92
N PRO A 366 0.01 -8.76 -8.45
CA PRO A 366 -0.58 -10.09 -8.36
C PRO A 366 -0.32 -10.72 -6.98
N PHE A 367 -1.32 -11.44 -6.48
CA PHE A 367 -1.10 -12.46 -5.46
C PHE A 367 -0.36 -13.65 -6.06
N LEU A 368 0.40 -14.38 -5.24
CA LEU A 368 1.02 -15.63 -5.67
C LEU A 368 -0.05 -16.72 -5.83
N THR A 369 0.02 -17.46 -6.92
CA THR A 369 -0.81 -18.66 -7.12
C THR A 369 -0.38 -19.78 -6.18
N GLY A 370 -1.23 -20.79 -5.99
CA GLY A 370 -0.90 -21.96 -5.16
C GLY A 370 0.41 -22.64 -5.56
N ASP A 371 0.67 -22.76 -6.86
CA ASP A 371 1.92 -23.35 -7.36
C ASP A 371 3.14 -22.46 -7.12
N GLN A 372 3.00 -21.15 -7.28
CA GLN A 372 4.08 -20.20 -7.00
C GLN A 372 4.44 -20.20 -5.52
N LEU A 373 3.44 -20.23 -4.65
CA LEU A 373 3.63 -20.31 -3.20
C LEU A 373 4.32 -21.61 -2.80
N ARG A 374 3.86 -22.75 -3.34
CA ARG A 374 4.50 -24.05 -3.11
C ARG A 374 5.97 -23.96 -3.47
N ARG A 375 6.31 -23.59 -4.72
CA ARG A 375 7.71 -23.47 -5.16
C ARG A 375 8.55 -22.56 -4.25
N VAL A 376 8.01 -21.43 -3.76
CA VAL A 376 8.71 -20.56 -2.80
C VAL A 376 9.03 -21.31 -1.52
N THR A 377 8.06 -22.01 -0.96
CA THR A 377 8.21 -22.78 0.29
C THR A 377 9.20 -23.93 0.12
N GLU A 378 9.08 -24.69 -0.97
CA GLU A 378 9.99 -25.78 -1.32
C GLU A 378 11.46 -25.33 -1.37
N ARG A 379 11.74 -24.18 -2.01
CA ARG A 379 13.10 -23.64 -2.14
C ARG A 379 13.71 -23.18 -0.81
N MET A 380 12.89 -22.76 0.15
CA MET A 380 13.37 -22.38 1.48
C MET A 380 13.61 -23.61 2.36
N GLN A 381 12.85 -24.68 2.15
CA GLN A 381 12.96 -25.94 2.90
C GLN A 381 14.07 -26.87 2.41
N THR A 382 14.47 -26.84 1.14
CA THR A 382 15.54 -27.70 0.58
C THR A 382 16.93 -27.47 1.20
N ARG A 383 17.09 -26.44 2.04
CA ARG A 383 18.32 -26.20 2.82
C ARG A 383 18.42 -27.04 4.10
N THR A 384 17.38 -27.79 4.45
CA THR A 384 17.29 -28.66 5.64
C THR A 384 16.82 -30.06 5.23
N GLN A 385 17.26 -31.13 5.91
CA GLN A 385 17.02 -32.53 5.49
C GLN A 385 15.53 -32.86 5.22
N PRO A 386 15.22 -33.71 4.22
CA PRO A 386 13.84 -33.98 3.82
C PRO A 386 13.20 -35.06 4.70
N GLU A 387 12.24 -34.67 5.55
CA GLU A 387 11.31 -35.62 6.18
C GLU A 387 9.86 -35.33 5.80
N GLY A 388 9.09 -36.40 5.54
CA GLY A 388 7.63 -36.47 5.51
C GLY A 388 6.90 -35.55 4.52
N SER A 389 6.41 -36.10 3.41
CA SER A 389 5.54 -35.38 2.46
C SER A 389 4.27 -34.76 3.11
N ALA A 390 3.81 -35.30 4.24
CA ALA A 390 2.66 -34.81 5.00
C ALA A 390 2.93 -33.49 5.73
N ASN A 391 4.02 -33.37 6.50
CA ASN A 391 4.38 -32.13 7.22
C ASN A 391 4.61 -30.98 6.23
N ARG A 392 5.26 -31.26 5.10
CA ARG A 392 5.46 -30.26 4.03
C ARG A 392 4.14 -29.74 3.47
N ARG A 393 3.20 -30.63 3.12
CA ARG A 393 1.87 -30.24 2.64
C ARG A 393 1.10 -29.41 3.69
N ARG A 394 1.26 -29.75 4.96
CA ARG A 394 0.66 -29.03 6.10
C ARG A 394 1.22 -27.61 6.24
N ILE A 395 2.54 -27.44 6.12
CA ILE A 395 3.19 -26.13 6.09
C ILE A 395 2.76 -25.32 4.86
N ASP A 396 2.78 -25.91 3.66
CA ASP A 396 2.36 -25.23 2.43
C ASP A 396 0.93 -24.69 2.56
N ALA A 397 0.03 -25.48 3.16
CA ALA A 397 -1.34 -25.08 3.44
C ALA A 397 -1.41 -23.93 4.47
N ALA A 398 -0.66 -24.01 5.58
CA ALA A 398 -0.61 -22.94 6.58
C ALA A 398 -0.09 -21.62 5.99
N VAL A 399 1.01 -21.67 5.22
CA VAL A 399 1.59 -20.52 4.53
C VAL A 399 0.57 -19.92 3.56
N ALA A 400 -0.12 -20.75 2.78
CA ALA A 400 -1.16 -20.27 1.85
C ALA A 400 -2.31 -19.56 2.56
N ARG A 401 -2.83 -20.13 3.64
CA ARG A 401 -3.95 -19.55 4.39
C ARG A 401 -3.57 -18.27 5.12
N LEU A 402 -2.46 -18.28 5.85
CA LEU A 402 -2.02 -17.11 6.63
C LEU A 402 -1.51 -15.95 5.76
N SER A 403 -0.96 -16.24 4.58
CA SER A 403 -0.46 -15.18 3.69
C SER A 403 -1.53 -14.62 2.75
N GLY A 404 -2.58 -15.37 2.45
CA GLY A 404 -3.52 -15.04 1.38
C GLY A 404 -2.84 -14.85 0.02
N GLY A 405 -1.66 -15.45 -0.19
CA GLY A 405 -0.85 -15.27 -1.40
C GLY A 405 -0.08 -13.94 -1.48
N ARG A 406 -0.07 -13.11 -0.41
CA ARG A 406 0.73 -11.87 -0.38
C ARG A 406 2.22 -12.22 -0.47
N PRO A 407 2.95 -11.75 -1.50
CA PRO A 407 4.30 -12.26 -1.77
C PRO A 407 5.30 -12.05 -0.63
N HIS A 408 5.24 -10.92 0.08
CA HIS A 408 6.11 -10.64 1.23
C HIS A 408 5.80 -11.57 2.41
N THR A 409 4.52 -11.73 2.75
CA THR A 409 4.07 -12.62 3.83
C THR A 409 4.43 -14.07 3.54
N VAL A 410 4.24 -14.54 2.30
CA VAL A 410 4.70 -15.87 1.86
C VAL A 410 6.20 -16.03 2.09
N ALA A 411 7.01 -15.05 1.67
CA ALA A 411 8.47 -15.15 1.81
C ALA A 411 8.92 -15.25 3.28
N ARG A 412 8.29 -14.49 4.19
CA ARG A 412 8.60 -14.51 5.63
C ARG A 412 8.15 -15.81 6.30
N LEU A 413 6.92 -16.24 6.06
CA LEU A 413 6.40 -17.49 6.61
C LEU A 413 7.16 -18.71 6.07
N ALA A 414 7.47 -18.74 4.78
CA ALA A 414 8.27 -19.82 4.18
C ALA A 414 9.70 -19.88 4.74
N ALA A 415 10.32 -18.73 5.02
CA ALA A 415 11.64 -18.67 5.63
C ALA A 415 11.61 -19.17 7.09
N ALA A 416 10.61 -18.76 7.88
CA ALA A 416 10.43 -19.24 9.25
C ALA A 416 10.09 -20.73 9.30
N ALA A 417 9.33 -21.21 8.31
CA ALA A 417 8.95 -22.61 8.20
C ALA A 417 10.11 -23.57 7.84
N ALA A 418 11.28 -23.06 7.46
CA ALA A 418 12.41 -23.88 7.04
C ALA A 418 12.99 -24.76 8.17
N SER A 419 12.80 -24.33 9.42
CA SER A 419 13.26 -25.02 10.64
C SER A 419 12.10 -25.42 11.56
N PHE A 420 10.86 -24.99 11.25
CA PHE A 420 9.68 -25.26 12.05
C PHE A 420 9.06 -26.62 11.71
N ARG A 421 8.65 -27.37 12.74
CA ARG A 421 7.92 -28.63 12.60
C ARG A 421 6.49 -28.45 13.09
N MET A 422 5.52 -28.79 12.23
CA MET A 422 4.11 -28.63 12.53
C MET A 422 3.46 -30.01 12.78
N PRO A 423 2.93 -30.27 13.99
CA PRO A 423 2.08 -31.44 14.23
C PRO A 423 0.89 -31.51 13.26
N ALA A 424 0.37 -32.70 13.00
CA ALA A 424 -0.71 -32.90 12.01
C ALA A 424 -2.00 -32.13 12.36
N ASP A 425 -2.27 -31.96 13.64
CA ASP A 425 -3.44 -31.30 14.25
C ASP A 425 -3.15 -29.87 14.73
N ALA A 426 -1.93 -29.38 14.55
CA ALA A 426 -1.51 -28.04 14.94
C ALA A 426 -2.39 -26.96 14.30
N ASN A 427 -2.47 -25.82 14.98
CA ASN A 427 -3.11 -24.64 14.43
C ASN A 427 -2.14 -23.97 13.44
N ASP A 428 -2.62 -23.46 12.30
CA ASP A 428 -1.80 -22.67 11.39
C ASP A 428 -1.09 -21.53 12.11
N ARG A 429 -1.77 -20.90 13.09
CA ARG A 429 -1.22 -19.81 13.93
C ARG A 429 0.04 -20.25 14.69
N ASP A 430 0.28 -21.53 14.90
CA ASP A 430 1.51 -22.01 15.54
C ASP A 430 2.75 -21.66 14.69
N LEU A 431 2.58 -21.54 13.37
CA LEU A 431 3.64 -21.05 12.47
C LEU A 431 4.03 -19.59 12.76
N LEU A 432 3.13 -18.79 13.33
CA LEU A 432 3.41 -17.38 13.66
C LEU A 432 4.45 -17.25 14.80
N ALA A 433 4.58 -18.29 15.63
CA ALA A 433 5.60 -18.40 16.66
C ALA A 433 6.97 -18.87 16.13
N ALA A 434 7.04 -19.32 14.87
CA ALA A 434 8.26 -19.87 14.31
C ALA A 434 9.39 -18.84 14.29
N PRO A 435 10.62 -19.22 14.71
CA PRO A 435 11.75 -18.30 14.75
C PRO A 435 12.18 -17.91 13.34
N LEU A 436 12.46 -16.63 13.15
CA LEU A 436 12.97 -16.07 11.91
C LEU A 436 14.20 -15.21 12.20
N ARG A 437 15.32 -15.51 11.54
CA ARG A 437 16.47 -14.60 11.48
C ARG A 437 16.26 -13.59 10.38
N THR A 438 16.35 -12.30 10.70
CA THR A 438 16.27 -11.26 9.68
C THR A 438 17.66 -10.91 9.14
N PRO A 439 17.79 -10.50 7.87
CA PRO A 439 19.09 -10.06 7.36
C PRO A 439 19.64 -8.79 8.03
N ALA A 440 18.76 -7.95 8.59
CA ALA A 440 19.13 -6.68 9.22
C ALA A 440 19.64 -6.86 10.66
N ASP A 441 19.19 -7.90 11.35
CA ASP A 441 19.67 -8.32 12.66
C ASP A 441 19.80 -9.85 12.66
N SER A 442 21.01 -10.31 12.35
CA SER A 442 21.35 -11.73 12.27
C SER A 442 21.67 -12.35 13.63
N SER A 443 21.71 -11.54 14.70
CA SER A 443 22.15 -11.96 16.03
C SER A 443 21.03 -12.53 16.88
N THR A 444 19.78 -12.14 16.61
CA THR A 444 18.60 -12.52 17.40
C THR A 444 17.50 -13.15 16.54
N GLU A 445 17.07 -14.36 16.90
CA GLU A 445 15.86 -14.98 16.36
C GLU A 445 14.63 -14.35 17.00
N GLN A 446 13.65 -13.94 16.18
CA GLN A 446 12.37 -13.41 16.64
C GLN A 446 11.22 -14.19 16.01
N PRO A 447 10.07 -14.32 16.67
CA PRO A 447 8.88 -14.90 16.06
C PRO A 447 8.53 -14.20 14.75
N VAL A 448 8.17 -14.96 13.70
CA VAL A 448 7.79 -14.40 12.41
C VAL A 448 6.59 -13.45 12.52
N ALA A 449 5.72 -13.64 13.52
CA ALA A 449 4.66 -12.69 13.87
C ALA A 449 5.18 -11.27 14.10
N GLU A 450 6.22 -11.11 14.93
CA GLU A 450 6.77 -9.81 15.29
C GLU A 450 7.38 -9.11 14.08
N VAL A 451 8.08 -9.88 13.24
CA VAL A 451 8.66 -9.39 11.99
C VAL A 451 7.55 -8.91 11.04
N LEU A 452 6.48 -9.69 10.88
CA LEU A 452 5.35 -9.33 10.03
C LEU A 452 4.57 -8.12 10.55
N VAL A 453 4.35 -8.03 11.87
CA VAL A 453 3.71 -6.86 12.50
C VAL A 453 4.54 -5.60 12.23
N ARG A 454 5.85 -5.67 12.45
CA ARG A 454 6.74 -4.53 12.17
C ARG A 454 6.67 -4.14 10.69
N GLU A 455 6.93 -5.09 9.78
CA GLU A 455 7.07 -4.79 8.36
C GLU A 455 5.75 -4.41 7.67
N LEU A 456 4.59 -4.94 8.11
CA LEU A 456 3.30 -4.71 7.47
C LEU A 456 2.47 -3.59 8.12
N LEU A 457 2.69 -3.29 9.40
CA LEU A 457 1.87 -2.31 10.15
C LEU A 457 2.69 -1.13 10.67
N LEU A 458 3.80 -1.37 11.38
CA LEU A 458 4.58 -0.30 12.01
C LEU A 458 5.43 0.47 11.00
N ASP A 459 6.07 -0.25 10.08
CA ASP A 459 6.87 0.36 9.02
C ASP A 459 5.97 0.93 7.91
N GLN A 460 4.67 0.59 7.87
CA GLN A 460 3.75 1.03 6.82
C GLN A 460 2.44 1.59 7.42
N PRO A 461 2.50 2.59 8.31
CA PRO A 461 1.29 3.16 8.91
C PRO A 461 0.41 3.81 7.84
N PRO A 462 -0.90 3.96 8.08
CA PRO A 462 -1.76 4.73 7.19
C PRO A 462 -1.23 6.17 7.04
N VAL A 463 -1.17 6.68 5.80
CA VAL A 463 -0.61 8.01 5.50
C VAL A 463 -1.35 9.12 6.26
N ARG A 464 -2.67 8.98 6.40
CA ARG A 464 -3.57 9.94 7.06
C ARG A 464 -3.86 9.59 8.52
N LEU A 465 -3.03 8.75 9.14
CA LEU A 465 -3.11 8.46 10.57
C LEU A 465 -2.64 9.71 11.35
N PRO A 466 -3.48 10.30 12.22
CA PRO A 466 -3.06 11.43 13.04
C PRO A 466 -1.87 11.06 13.93
N SER A 467 -1.00 12.03 14.20
CA SER A 467 0.29 11.80 14.86
C SER A 467 0.13 11.20 16.26
N GLU A 468 -0.92 11.63 16.97
CA GLU A 468 -1.31 11.22 18.32
C GLU A 468 -1.68 9.74 18.37
N HIS A 469 -2.04 9.16 17.23
CA HIS A 469 -2.47 7.76 17.09
C HIS A 469 -1.38 6.79 16.65
N ARG A 470 -0.18 7.27 16.28
CA ARG A 470 0.88 6.42 15.72
C ARG A 470 1.36 5.34 16.69
N ASP A 471 1.63 5.72 17.93
CA ASP A 471 2.26 4.80 18.92
C ASP A 471 1.33 3.68 19.40
N HIS A 472 0.02 3.87 19.28
CA HIS A 472 -0.98 2.91 19.77
C HIS A 472 -1.84 2.31 18.66
N TRP A 473 -1.55 2.62 17.39
CA TRP A 473 -2.28 2.09 16.23
C TRP A 473 -2.33 0.56 16.22
N LEU A 474 -1.18 -0.08 16.48
CA LEU A 474 -1.09 -1.54 16.56
C LEU A 474 -1.97 -2.12 17.67
N ASP A 475 -1.99 -1.48 18.85
CA ASP A 475 -2.80 -1.94 19.98
C ASP A 475 -4.29 -1.85 19.68
N LEU A 476 -4.74 -0.74 19.06
CA LEU A 476 -6.12 -0.61 18.60
C LEU A 476 -6.49 -1.72 17.62
N LEU A 477 -5.68 -1.94 16.58
CA LEU A 477 -5.94 -3.01 15.61
C LEU A 477 -5.95 -4.40 16.25
N THR A 478 -5.14 -4.61 17.29
CA THR A 478 -5.07 -5.89 18.01
C THR A 478 -6.39 -6.18 18.72
N HIS A 479 -6.94 -5.23 19.46
CA HIS A 479 -8.24 -5.37 20.11
C HIS A 479 -9.38 -5.47 19.08
N LEU A 480 -9.33 -4.69 18.00
CA LEU A 480 -10.32 -4.73 16.93
C LEU A 480 -10.35 -6.03 16.12
N SER A 481 -9.37 -6.92 16.30
CA SER A 481 -9.30 -8.18 15.56
C SER A 481 -10.46 -9.15 15.83
N VAL A 482 -11.15 -9.00 16.96
CA VAL A 482 -12.34 -9.80 17.33
C VAL A 482 -13.66 -9.17 16.86
N ALA A 483 -13.63 -7.94 16.32
CA ALA A 483 -14.82 -7.23 15.87
C ALA A 483 -15.37 -7.77 14.54
N HIS A 484 -16.69 -7.93 14.46
CA HIS A 484 -17.36 -8.39 13.25
C HIS A 484 -17.85 -7.23 12.36
N ASP A 485 -18.24 -6.12 12.96
CA ASP A 485 -18.81 -4.94 12.29
C ASP A 485 -18.33 -3.63 12.95
N GLU A 486 -18.83 -2.50 12.45
CA GLU A 486 -18.53 -1.18 13.00
C GLU A 486 -19.06 -1.00 14.43
N GLU A 487 -20.18 -1.63 14.79
CA GLU A 487 -20.75 -1.54 16.16
C GLU A 487 -19.82 -2.21 17.17
N CYS A 488 -19.36 -3.44 16.90
CA CYS A 488 -18.36 -4.15 17.70
C CYS A 488 -17.10 -3.31 17.88
N ALA A 489 -16.61 -2.77 16.76
CA ALA A 489 -15.40 -1.97 16.75
C ALA A 489 -15.56 -0.71 17.61
N GLU A 490 -16.71 -0.04 17.54
CA GLU A 490 -17.00 1.16 18.32
C GLU A 490 -17.08 0.87 19.83
N VAL A 491 -17.62 -0.28 20.24
CA VAL A 491 -17.62 -0.71 21.65
C VAL A 491 -16.19 -0.90 22.17
N LEU A 492 -15.35 -1.62 21.41
CA LEU A 492 -13.95 -1.84 21.78
C LEU A 492 -13.13 -0.55 21.79
N LEU A 493 -13.33 0.32 20.80
CA LEU A 493 -12.65 1.62 20.71
C LEU A 493 -12.98 2.50 21.91
N ARG A 494 -14.27 2.63 22.27
CA ARG A 494 -14.69 3.40 23.45
C ARG A 494 -14.06 2.88 24.74
N HIS A 495 -13.94 1.56 24.89
CA HIS A 495 -13.29 0.96 26.06
C HIS A 495 -11.78 1.24 26.10
N HIS A 496 -11.05 0.90 25.03
CA HIS A 496 -9.59 0.98 24.98
C HIS A 496 -9.03 2.39 24.81
N GLN A 497 -9.86 3.33 24.40
CA GLN A 497 -9.52 4.76 24.30
C GLN A 497 -10.09 5.59 25.45
N ALA A 498 -10.72 4.95 26.46
CA ALA A 498 -11.23 5.64 27.62
C ALA A 498 -10.12 6.49 28.29
N GLY A 499 -10.41 7.76 28.55
CA GLY A 499 -9.46 8.73 29.12
C GLY A 499 -8.51 9.38 28.12
N ARG A 500 -8.58 9.06 26.81
CA ARG A 500 -7.81 9.76 25.77
C ARG A 500 -8.56 11.00 25.27
N LEU A 501 -7.80 12.07 25.03
CA LEU A 501 -8.31 13.34 24.48
C LEU A 501 -8.71 13.23 23.00
N HIS A 502 -7.93 12.49 22.21
CA HIS A 502 -8.18 12.23 20.80
C HIS A 502 -8.61 10.78 20.62
N GLN A 503 -9.77 10.57 19.99
CA GLN A 503 -10.38 9.26 19.82
C GLN A 503 -10.68 9.01 18.34
N LEU A 504 -10.48 7.77 17.90
CA LEU A 504 -10.84 7.30 16.57
C LEU A 504 -12.17 6.56 16.63
N THR A 505 -13.05 6.85 15.68
CA THR A 505 -14.30 6.12 15.46
C THR A 505 -14.05 4.86 14.61
N ALA A 506 -14.93 3.87 14.71
CA ALA A 506 -14.87 2.65 13.90
C ALA A 506 -14.83 2.96 12.39
N ARG A 507 -15.70 3.86 11.93
CA ARG A 507 -15.71 4.35 10.53
C ARG A 507 -14.35 4.91 10.11
N ARG A 508 -13.72 5.73 10.96
CA ARG A 508 -12.41 6.31 10.64
C ARG A 508 -11.32 5.24 10.55
N VAL A 509 -11.35 4.24 11.44
CA VAL A 509 -10.42 3.10 11.36
C VAL A 509 -10.65 2.29 10.08
N ALA A 510 -11.90 2.03 9.67
CA ALA A 510 -12.24 1.34 8.43
C ALA A 510 -11.76 2.09 7.17
N GLU A 511 -11.90 3.41 7.16
CA GLU A 511 -11.33 4.28 6.13
C GLU A 511 -9.80 4.14 6.06
N LEU A 512 -9.10 4.20 7.21
CA LEU A 512 -7.64 4.07 7.27
C LEU A 512 -7.14 2.70 6.81
N LEU A 513 -7.87 1.62 7.12
CA LEU A 513 -7.57 0.27 6.62
C LEU A 513 -7.74 0.19 5.10
N THR A 514 -8.83 0.77 4.59
CA THR A 514 -9.14 0.81 3.15
C THR A 514 -8.10 1.64 2.38
N ASP A 515 -7.74 2.83 2.89
CA ASP A 515 -6.70 3.70 2.33
C ASP A 515 -5.32 3.03 2.35
N THR A 516 -5.07 2.17 3.34
CA THR A 516 -3.86 1.36 3.41
C THR A 516 -3.87 0.19 2.41
N GLY A 517 -5.00 -0.13 1.79
CA GLY A 517 -5.14 -1.21 0.82
C GLY A 517 -5.34 -2.58 1.47
N TRP A 518 -5.88 -2.62 2.68
CA TRP A 518 -6.40 -3.86 3.28
C TRP A 518 -7.79 -4.16 2.70
N PRO A 519 -8.08 -5.42 2.32
CA PRO A 519 -9.40 -5.82 1.83
C PRO A 519 -10.46 -5.69 2.93
N SER A 520 -11.68 -5.32 2.52
CA SER A 520 -12.87 -5.35 3.36
C SER A 520 -13.47 -6.75 3.40
N CYS A 521 -14.33 -6.99 4.39
CA CYS A 521 -15.13 -8.19 4.50
C CYS A 521 -16.49 -7.82 5.11
N GLU A 522 -17.54 -8.40 4.56
CA GLU A 522 -18.91 -8.27 5.04
C GLU A 522 -19.19 -8.95 6.39
N ARG A 523 -18.22 -9.74 6.91
CA ARG A 523 -18.37 -10.45 8.19
C ARG A 523 -17.39 -10.07 9.29
N HIS A 524 -16.34 -9.33 8.94
CA HIS A 524 -15.26 -9.00 9.88
C HIS A 524 -14.77 -7.58 9.64
N PHE A 525 -14.61 -6.83 10.73
CA PHE A 525 -14.13 -5.47 10.68
C PHE A 525 -12.72 -5.39 10.09
N ILE A 526 -11.81 -6.28 10.53
CA ILE A 526 -10.54 -6.54 9.86
C ILE A 526 -10.75 -7.60 8.79
N GLY A 527 -10.96 -7.13 7.55
CA GLY A 527 -11.38 -7.98 6.44
C GLY A 527 -10.31 -8.89 5.84
N ASP A 528 -9.03 -8.58 6.03
CA ASP A 528 -7.93 -9.46 5.61
C ASP A 528 -7.77 -10.62 6.59
N PHE A 529 -7.97 -11.85 6.09
CA PHE A 529 -7.90 -13.05 6.93
C PHE A 529 -6.52 -13.22 7.59
N GLY A 530 -5.44 -13.07 6.83
CA GLY A 530 -4.06 -13.25 7.32
C GLY A 530 -3.68 -12.22 8.38
N LEU A 531 -3.96 -10.94 8.11
CA LEU A 531 -3.77 -9.86 9.08
C LEU A 531 -4.57 -10.10 10.35
N ARG A 532 -5.84 -10.50 10.22
CA ARG A 532 -6.67 -10.80 11.38
C ARG A 532 -6.10 -11.96 12.19
N GLN A 533 -5.65 -13.06 11.56
CA GLN A 533 -5.01 -14.16 12.30
C GLN A 533 -3.73 -13.72 13.03
N LEU A 534 -2.94 -12.83 12.41
CA LEU A 534 -1.74 -12.23 13.04
C LEU A 534 -2.10 -11.40 14.28
N LEU A 535 -3.16 -10.58 14.19
CA LEU A 535 -3.61 -9.73 15.30
C LEU A 535 -4.31 -10.54 16.40
N LEU A 536 -5.06 -11.58 16.06
CA LEU A 536 -5.66 -12.52 17.02
C LEU A 536 -4.57 -13.27 17.80
N TYR A 537 -3.50 -13.71 17.12
CA TYR A 537 -2.32 -14.31 17.76
C TYR A 537 -1.67 -13.33 18.74
N ARG A 538 -1.50 -12.06 18.34
CA ARG A 538 -0.99 -11.00 19.23
C ARG A 538 -1.92 -10.75 20.42
N LEU A 539 -3.22 -10.65 20.21
CA LEU A 539 -4.20 -10.37 21.26
C LEU A 539 -4.19 -11.46 22.34
N TYR A 540 -4.13 -12.72 21.93
CA TYR A 540 -4.02 -13.84 22.86
C TYR A 540 -2.70 -13.82 23.65
N GLY A 541 -1.60 -13.39 23.02
CA GLY A 541 -0.30 -13.23 23.68
C GLY A 541 -0.13 -11.94 24.49
N LEU A 542 -1.06 -10.99 24.41
CA LEU A 542 -0.91 -9.64 24.99
C LEU A 542 -0.89 -9.65 26.53
N ARG A 543 -1.61 -10.60 27.14
CA ARG A 543 -1.62 -10.83 28.60
C ARG A 543 -1.56 -12.34 28.88
N PRO A 544 -0.98 -12.75 30.03
CA PRO A 544 -0.89 -14.17 30.39
C PRO A 544 -2.23 -14.89 30.29
N GLY A 545 -2.22 -16.10 29.73
CA GLY A 545 -3.42 -16.94 29.60
C GLY A 545 -4.52 -16.34 28.70
N GLY A 546 -4.20 -15.40 27.81
CA GLY A 546 -5.21 -14.78 26.94
C GLY A 546 -6.15 -13.82 27.68
N ALA A 547 -5.78 -13.28 28.85
CA ALA A 547 -6.68 -12.45 29.64
C ALA A 547 -7.24 -11.22 28.88
N ALA A 548 -6.46 -10.62 27.98
CA ALA A 548 -6.93 -9.50 27.15
C ALA A 548 -8.00 -9.94 26.14
N TRP A 549 -7.78 -11.09 25.50
CA TRP A 549 -8.74 -11.72 24.59
C TRP A 549 -10.08 -12.00 25.26
N TYR A 550 -10.05 -12.64 26.43
CA TYR A 550 -11.28 -12.94 27.18
C TYR A 550 -11.99 -11.67 27.63
N ALA A 551 -11.25 -10.64 28.05
CA ALA A 551 -11.84 -9.36 28.43
C ALA A 551 -12.60 -8.70 27.26
N ASP A 552 -12.03 -8.68 26.05
CA ASP A 552 -12.68 -8.11 24.88
C ASP A 552 -13.96 -8.89 24.50
N HIS A 553 -13.92 -10.22 24.56
CA HIS A 553 -15.09 -11.05 24.29
C HIS A 553 -16.17 -10.94 25.37
N HIS A 554 -15.80 -10.82 26.65
CA HIS A 554 -16.75 -10.56 27.72
C HIS A 554 -17.43 -9.20 27.56
N LEU A 555 -16.65 -8.15 27.24
CA LEU A 555 -17.18 -6.81 26.97
C LEU A 555 -18.23 -6.82 25.85
N LEU A 556 -17.93 -7.48 24.73
CA LEU A 556 -18.87 -7.58 23.60
C LEU A 556 -20.07 -8.46 23.92
N ARG A 557 -19.88 -9.57 24.65
CA ARG A 557 -20.98 -10.42 25.13
C ARG A 557 -21.96 -9.61 25.97
N ASP A 558 -21.45 -8.83 26.92
CA ASP A 558 -22.28 -8.06 27.84
C ASP A 558 -23.01 -6.93 27.11
N HIS A 559 -22.36 -6.24 26.17
CA HIS A 559 -23.01 -5.25 25.29
C HIS A 559 -24.20 -5.82 24.51
N TYR A 560 -24.06 -7.02 23.94
CA TYR A 560 -25.16 -7.63 23.18
C TYR A 560 -26.22 -8.31 24.06
N ALA A 561 -25.93 -8.60 25.33
CA ALA A 561 -26.94 -9.04 26.29
C ALA A 561 -27.96 -7.94 26.60
N ASP A 562 -27.50 -6.69 26.71
CA ASP A 562 -28.37 -5.54 26.97
C ASP A 562 -29.26 -5.16 25.75
N ARG A 563 -29.03 -5.79 24.58
CA ARG A 563 -29.74 -5.54 23.32
C ARG A 563 -30.70 -6.67 22.92
N GLU A 564 -30.90 -7.67 23.77
CA GLU A 564 -31.79 -8.79 23.49
C GLU A 564 -33.22 -8.31 23.17
N GLY A 565 -33.73 -8.71 22.00
CA GLY A 565 -35.06 -8.33 21.49
C GLY A 565 -35.12 -7.12 20.54
N GLY A 566 -34.02 -6.38 20.37
CA GLY A 566 -33.92 -5.31 19.37
C GLY A 566 -33.42 -5.82 18.00
N PRO A 567 -33.87 -5.26 16.86
CA PRO A 567 -33.26 -5.55 15.57
C PRO A 567 -31.79 -5.11 15.59
N VAL A 568 -30.88 -5.98 15.16
CA VAL A 568 -29.51 -5.57 14.82
C VAL A 568 -29.59 -4.86 13.48
N ALA A 569 -28.93 -3.71 13.33
CA ALA A 569 -28.78 -3.07 12.02
C ALA A 569 -28.12 -4.07 11.04
N ALA A 570 -28.29 -3.88 9.73
CA ALA A 570 -27.75 -4.78 8.71
C ALA A 570 -26.28 -5.13 8.98
N GLY A 571 -26.04 -6.33 9.50
CA GLY A 571 -24.76 -6.77 10.05
C GLY A 571 -24.58 -8.28 9.90
N PRO A 572 -23.42 -8.83 10.31
CA PRO A 572 -23.07 -10.23 10.06
C PRO A 572 -23.90 -11.24 10.85
N PHE A 573 -24.62 -10.78 11.88
CA PHE A 573 -25.50 -11.57 12.72
C PHE A 573 -26.95 -11.16 12.49
N ARG A 574 -27.85 -12.15 12.43
CA ARG A 574 -29.30 -11.90 12.28
C ARG A 574 -29.95 -11.41 13.57
N SER A 575 -29.35 -11.68 14.72
CA SER A 575 -29.88 -11.30 16.03
C SER A 575 -28.77 -10.93 17.01
N ALA A 576 -29.11 -10.08 17.99
CA ALA A 576 -28.19 -9.73 19.08
C ALA A 576 -27.85 -10.97 19.92
N THR A 577 -28.81 -11.90 20.06
CA THR A 577 -28.62 -13.18 20.75
C THR A 577 -27.55 -14.04 20.07
N ALA A 578 -27.59 -14.21 18.75
CA ALA A 578 -26.58 -14.97 18.02
C ALA A 578 -25.19 -14.33 18.19
N HIS A 579 -25.12 -13.01 18.18
CA HIS A 579 -23.88 -12.25 18.39
C HIS A 579 -23.33 -12.42 19.81
N ARG A 580 -24.19 -12.30 20.83
CA ARG A 580 -23.85 -12.59 22.23
C ARG A 580 -23.34 -14.03 22.38
N MET A 581 -24.06 -15.00 21.82
CA MET A 581 -23.71 -16.43 21.93
C MET A 581 -22.38 -16.75 21.24
N ASN A 582 -22.03 -16.07 20.14
CA ASN A 582 -20.70 -16.16 19.54
C ASN A 582 -19.60 -15.78 20.53
N HIS A 583 -19.71 -14.62 21.18
CA HIS A 583 -18.72 -14.16 22.15
C HIS A 583 -18.72 -14.97 23.45
N HIS A 584 -19.89 -15.47 23.87
CA HIS A 584 -20.03 -16.37 25.01
C HIS A 584 -19.34 -17.72 24.74
N LEU A 585 -19.48 -18.27 23.53
CA LEU A 585 -18.82 -19.51 23.11
C LEU A 585 -17.29 -19.39 23.23
N VAL A 586 -16.71 -18.28 22.76
CA VAL A 586 -15.27 -18.02 22.87
C VAL A 586 -14.80 -17.94 24.32
N SER A 587 -15.65 -17.38 25.19
CA SER A 587 -15.32 -17.12 26.59
C SER A 587 -15.60 -18.31 27.53
N GLY A 588 -15.77 -19.51 26.98
CA GLY A 588 -15.98 -20.75 27.74
C GLY A 588 -17.43 -21.15 27.98
N GLY A 589 -18.40 -20.40 27.44
CA GLY A 589 -19.84 -20.61 27.60
C GLY A 589 -20.47 -21.72 26.77
N ALA A 590 -19.71 -22.74 26.37
CA ALA A 590 -20.17 -23.75 25.40
C ALA A 590 -21.44 -24.49 25.86
N GLN A 591 -21.59 -24.77 27.16
CA GLN A 591 -22.78 -25.46 27.69
C GLN A 591 -24.06 -24.62 27.57
N ASP A 592 -23.96 -23.32 27.79
CA ASP A 592 -25.10 -22.41 27.68
C ASP A 592 -25.51 -22.24 26.22
N VAL A 593 -24.53 -22.15 25.32
CA VAL A 593 -24.75 -22.11 23.88
C VAL A 593 -25.44 -23.38 23.38
N VAL A 594 -25.01 -24.55 23.86
CA VAL A 594 -25.65 -25.84 23.52
C VAL A 594 -27.06 -25.90 24.06
N SER A 595 -27.31 -25.39 25.27
CA SER A 595 -28.65 -25.36 25.86
C SER A 595 -29.56 -24.45 25.03
N HIS A 596 -29.11 -23.23 24.71
CA HIS A 596 -29.81 -22.31 23.81
C HIS A 596 -30.13 -22.94 22.45
N LEU A 597 -29.15 -23.57 21.80
CA LEU A 597 -29.36 -24.22 20.51
C LEU A 597 -30.32 -25.42 20.61
N ALA A 598 -30.26 -26.22 21.68
CA ALA A 598 -31.16 -27.35 21.85
C ALA A 598 -32.61 -26.89 22.10
N ASP A 599 -32.80 -25.84 22.91
CA ASP A 599 -34.11 -25.31 23.28
C ASP A 599 -34.80 -24.59 22.11
N THR A 600 -34.01 -24.07 21.17
CA THR A 600 -34.52 -23.25 20.06
C THR A 600 -34.63 -23.97 18.72
N LEU A 601 -34.17 -25.21 18.60
CA LEU A 601 -34.24 -25.98 17.34
C LEU A 601 -35.68 -26.30 16.90
N PRO A 602 -36.61 -26.74 17.78
CA PRO A 602 -37.95 -27.15 17.35
C PRO A 602 -38.71 -26.04 16.61
N GLY A 603 -39.27 -26.39 15.44
CA GLY A 603 -40.11 -25.50 14.63
C GLY A 603 -39.35 -24.52 13.72
N ARG A 604 -38.01 -24.43 13.81
CA ARG A 604 -37.20 -23.45 13.03
C ARG A 604 -35.86 -23.95 12.48
N PRO A 605 -35.77 -25.15 11.88
CA PRO A 605 -34.50 -25.77 11.49
C PRO A 605 -33.62 -24.93 10.54
N GLU A 606 -34.20 -24.18 9.60
CA GLU A 606 -33.44 -23.37 8.63
C GLU A 606 -32.80 -22.14 9.29
N GLU A 607 -33.58 -21.40 10.08
CA GLU A 607 -33.10 -20.24 10.84
C GLU A 607 -32.08 -20.66 11.90
N TRP A 608 -32.33 -21.79 12.56
CA TRP A 608 -31.43 -22.39 13.54
C TRP A 608 -30.08 -22.78 12.92
N CYS A 609 -30.06 -23.37 11.72
CA CYS A 609 -28.81 -23.68 11.01
C CYS A 609 -28.02 -22.40 10.68
N ALA A 610 -28.69 -21.32 10.29
CA ALA A 610 -28.04 -20.02 10.06
C ALA A 610 -27.45 -19.45 11.36
N GLU A 611 -28.22 -19.47 12.45
CA GLU A 611 -27.78 -19.03 13.78
C GLU A 611 -26.58 -19.86 14.28
N LEU A 612 -26.62 -21.19 14.10
CA LEU A 612 -25.49 -22.07 14.45
C LEU A 612 -24.22 -21.68 13.69
N LEU A 613 -24.31 -21.40 12.38
CA LEU A 613 -23.17 -20.94 11.59
C LEU A 613 -22.64 -19.58 12.03
N GLU A 614 -23.52 -18.69 12.49
CA GLU A 614 -23.19 -17.38 13.06
C GLU A 614 -22.44 -17.51 14.40
N ILE A 615 -22.98 -18.30 15.32
CA ILE A 615 -22.37 -18.57 16.63
C ILE A 615 -21.02 -19.28 16.47
N ALA A 616 -20.93 -20.26 15.57
CA ALA A 616 -19.73 -21.08 15.38
C ALA A 616 -18.56 -20.36 14.68
N GLN A 617 -18.70 -19.09 14.29
CA GLN A 617 -17.58 -18.26 13.82
C GLN A 617 -16.65 -17.79 14.95
N ALA A 618 -17.01 -18.07 16.20
CA ALA A 618 -16.19 -17.88 17.38
C ALA A 618 -14.73 -18.29 17.11
N PRO A 619 -13.75 -17.38 17.18
CA PRO A 619 -12.36 -17.78 17.04
C PRO A 619 -11.93 -18.67 18.21
N TYR A 620 -11.17 -19.74 17.95
CA TYR A 620 -10.71 -20.63 19.01
C TYR A 620 -9.47 -20.03 19.71
N PRO A 621 -9.46 -19.93 21.05
CA PRO A 621 -8.27 -19.53 21.81
C PRO A 621 -7.17 -20.59 21.66
N GLY A 622 -5.89 -20.23 21.79
CA GLY A 622 -4.82 -21.22 21.76
C GLY A 622 -4.98 -22.30 22.86
N GLY A 623 -4.31 -23.45 22.73
CA GLY A 623 -4.33 -24.52 23.73
C GLY A 623 -4.80 -25.88 23.21
N ALA A 624 -5.00 -26.82 24.14
CA ALA A 624 -5.48 -28.18 23.85
C ALA A 624 -6.93 -28.12 23.31
N ASP A 625 -7.09 -28.52 22.06
CA ASP A 625 -8.35 -28.39 21.31
C ASP A 625 -9.15 -29.68 21.35
N ALA A 626 -10.08 -29.79 22.30
CA ALA A 626 -10.94 -30.96 22.47
C ALA A 626 -12.15 -30.99 21.50
N ARG A 627 -12.27 -30.03 20.57
CA ARG A 627 -13.47 -29.92 19.71
C ARG A 627 -13.60 -31.12 18.77
N ARG A 628 -12.50 -31.70 18.30
CA ARG A 628 -12.53 -32.89 17.43
C ARG A 628 -13.05 -34.10 18.20
N GLU A 629 -12.50 -34.37 19.38
CA GLU A 629 -12.91 -35.48 20.23
C GLU A 629 -14.38 -35.33 20.63
N ARG A 630 -14.80 -34.11 20.97
CA ARG A 630 -16.19 -33.80 21.32
C ARG A 630 -17.14 -33.96 20.14
N ALA A 631 -16.79 -33.48 18.95
CA ALA A 631 -17.56 -33.69 17.72
C ALA A 631 -17.74 -35.18 17.37
N GLN A 632 -16.74 -36.01 17.67
CA GLN A 632 -16.77 -37.46 17.46
C GLN A 632 -17.49 -38.22 18.59
N GLY A 633 -17.90 -37.54 19.67
CA GLY A 633 -18.54 -38.16 20.83
C GLY A 633 -17.58 -38.94 21.74
N LEU A 634 -16.27 -38.69 21.64
CA LEU A 634 -15.25 -39.28 22.51
C LEU A 634 -15.20 -38.61 23.89
N VAL A 635 -15.74 -37.39 23.99
CA VAL A 635 -15.97 -36.69 25.26
C VAL A 635 -17.43 -36.84 25.63
N ALA A 636 -17.71 -37.34 26.84
CA ALA A 636 -19.07 -37.49 27.34
C ALA A 636 -19.76 -36.12 27.49
N ALA A 637 -20.99 -36.03 26.98
CA ALA A 637 -21.86 -34.87 27.17
C ALA A 637 -23.11 -35.29 27.94
N ASP A 638 -23.47 -34.50 28.95
CA ASP A 638 -24.63 -34.76 29.80
C ASP A 638 -25.95 -34.31 29.13
N GLY A 639 -27.06 -34.91 29.57
CA GLY A 639 -28.42 -34.52 29.19
C GLY A 639 -29.07 -35.37 28.10
N PRO A 640 -30.28 -35.00 27.63
CA PRO A 640 -31.06 -35.76 26.65
C PRO A 640 -30.35 -35.96 25.31
N ALA A 641 -30.82 -36.94 24.51
CA ALA A 641 -30.23 -37.27 23.21
C ALA A 641 -30.12 -36.06 22.27
N LEU A 642 -31.12 -35.18 22.25
CA LEU A 642 -31.12 -33.97 21.42
C LEU A 642 -29.95 -33.05 21.79
N ARG A 643 -29.83 -32.74 23.09
CA ARG A 643 -28.76 -31.88 23.63
C ARG A 643 -27.37 -32.46 23.33
N ARG A 644 -27.18 -33.76 23.48
CA ARG A 644 -25.89 -34.43 23.15
C ARG A 644 -25.55 -34.34 21.66
N THR A 645 -26.53 -34.52 20.78
CA THR A 645 -26.31 -34.41 19.34
C THR A 645 -26.02 -32.96 18.92
N VAL A 646 -26.72 -31.99 19.49
CA VAL A 646 -26.46 -30.55 19.30
C VAL A 646 -25.07 -30.17 19.80
N ASP A 647 -24.63 -30.70 20.95
CA ASP A 647 -23.27 -30.50 21.47
C ASP A 647 -22.20 -30.97 20.47
N GLN A 648 -22.31 -32.20 19.99
CA GLN A 648 -21.39 -32.76 19.00
C GLN A 648 -21.40 -31.92 17.71
N LEU A 649 -22.59 -31.52 17.25
CA LEU A 649 -22.74 -30.75 16.02
C LEU A 649 -22.15 -29.34 16.15
N LEU A 650 -22.36 -28.66 17.27
CA LEU A 650 -21.74 -27.36 17.53
C LEU A 650 -20.21 -27.45 17.39
N HIS A 651 -19.58 -28.45 18.00
CA HIS A 651 -18.12 -28.59 17.96
C HIS A 651 -17.62 -29.00 16.58
N ALA A 652 -18.38 -29.80 15.83
CA ALA A 652 -18.09 -30.14 14.44
C ALA A 652 -18.13 -28.90 13.54
N VAL A 653 -19.22 -28.12 13.63
CA VAL A 653 -19.40 -26.88 12.85
C VAL A 653 -18.35 -25.85 13.25
N TRP A 654 -18.08 -25.69 14.55
CA TRP A 654 -17.07 -24.77 15.06
C TRP A 654 -15.67 -25.10 14.55
N LEU A 655 -15.30 -26.38 14.48
CA LEU A 655 -14.03 -26.79 13.86
C LEU A 655 -14.00 -26.47 12.35
N CYS A 656 -15.11 -26.71 11.63
CA CYS A 656 -15.20 -26.39 10.20
C CYS A 656 -15.20 -24.88 9.91
N GLN A 657 -15.67 -24.06 10.85
CA GLN A 657 -15.63 -22.61 10.75
C GLN A 657 -14.27 -22.04 11.19
N GLU A 658 -13.49 -22.75 12.02
CA GLU A 658 -12.11 -22.39 12.37
C GLU A 658 -11.14 -22.77 11.24
N ARG A 659 -10.81 -21.78 10.42
CA ARG A 659 -10.15 -21.96 9.11
C ARG A 659 -8.63 -22.10 9.20
N THR A 660 -8.11 -22.21 10.42
CA THR A 660 -6.68 -22.38 10.72
C THR A 660 -6.32 -23.82 11.11
N ARG A 661 -7.29 -24.72 11.18
CA ARG A 661 -7.06 -26.14 11.49
C ARG A 661 -7.56 -27.04 10.36
N PRO A 662 -6.85 -28.13 10.03
CA PRO A 662 -7.35 -29.12 9.08
C PRO A 662 -8.51 -29.90 9.72
N THR A 663 -9.63 -29.99 9.01
CA THR A 663 -10.82 -30.76 9.46
C THR A 663 -10.77 -32.20 8.98
N GLY A 664 -10.28 -32.44 7.77
CA GLY A 664 -10.18 -33.76 7.15
C GLY A 664 -11.52 -34.38 6.71
N PRO A 665 -11.49 -35.46 5.91
CA PRO A 665 -12.71 -36.11 5.39
C PRO A 665 -13.56 -36.76 6.50
N GLU A 666 -12.96 -37.06 7.65
CA GLU A 666 -13.65 -37.56 8.82
C GLU A 666 -14.70 -36.57 9.37
N MET A 667 -14.42 -35.27 9.28
CA MET A 667 -15.33 -34.25 9.80
C MET A 667 -16.55 -34.10 8.90
N ALA A 668 -16.39 -34.25 7.58
CA ALA A 668 -17.51 -34.30 6.64
C ALA A 668 -18.48 -35.46 6.94
N ARG A 669 -17.94 -36.66 7.24
CA ARG A 669 -18.76 -37.81 7.67
C ARG A 669 -19.44 -37.55 9.01
N THR A 670 -18.74 -36.90 9.94
CA THR A 670 -19.29 -36.54 11.25
C THR A 670 -20.46 -35.56 11.11
N LEU A 671 -20.33 -34.51 10.29
CA LEU A 671 -21.43 -33.58 10.01
C LEU A 671 -22.64 -34.27 9.37
N SER A 672 -22.41 -35.10 8.34
CA SER A 672 -23.47 -35.86 7.67
C SER A 672 -24.21 -36.79 8.65
N ARG A 673 -23.46 -37.53 9.49
CA ARG A 673 -24.02 -38.39 10.53
C ARG A 673 -24.86 -37.61 11.54
N LEU A 674 -24.35 -36.51 12.08
CA LEU A 674 -25.02 -35.74 13.13
C LEU A 674 -26.30 -35.07 12.64
N LEU A 675 -26.27 -34.46 11.46
CA LEU A 675 -27.46 -33.85 10.85
C LEU A 675 -28.48 -34.90 10.42
N GLY A 676 -28.02 -36.07 9.94
CA GLY A 676 -28.90 -37.21 9.63
C GLY A 676 -29.54 -37.82 10.88
N LEU A 677 -28.84 -37.83 12.02
CA LEU A 677 -29.43 -38.23 13.30
C LEU A 677 -30.50 -37.24 13.74
N LEU A 678 -30.24 -35.93 13.67
CA LEU A 678 -31.24 -34.92 14.01
C LEU A 678 -32.47 -35.00 13.10
N SER A 679 -32.31 -35.35 11.83
CA SER A 679 -33.44 -35.37 10.88
C SER A 679 -34.48 -36.48 11.12
N ILE A 680 -34.12 -37.49 11.92
CA ILE A 680 -35.01 -38.60 12.30
C ILE A 680 -35.50 -38.52 13.75
N MET A 681 -35.16 -37.46 14.50
CA MET A 681 -35.63 -37.27 15.88
C MET A 681 -37.05 -36.72 15.93
N GLU A 682 -37.74 -36.94 17.04
CA GLU A 682 -39.10 -36.44 17.29
C GLU A 682 -39.08 -34.97 17.73
N PHE A 683 -39.00 -34.05 16.77
CA PHE A 683 -39.29 -32.62 16.96
C PHE A 683 -39.84 -31.98 15.68
N ASP A 684 -40.54 -30.85 15.82
CA ASP A 684 -41.15 -30.14 14.69
C ASP A 684 -40.07 -29.64 13.69
N GLY A 685 -40.21 -30.03 12.43
CA GLY A 685 -39.28 -29.64 11.35
C GLY A 685 -38.05 -30.54 11.15
N ALA A 686 -37.88 -31.64 11.89
CA ALA A 686 -36.69 -32.51 11.83
C ALA A 686 -36.25 -32.91 10.41
N GLY A 687 -37.18 -33.35 9.56
CA GLY A 687 -36.88 -33.81 8.19
C GLY A 687 -36.18 -32.79 7.29
N ARG A 688 -36.28 -31.48 7.60
CA ARG A 688 -35.67 -30.39 6.80
C ARG A 688 -34.14 -30.28 6.93
N LEU A 689 -33.52 -30.99 7.88
CA LEU A 689 -32.07 -30.96 8.09
C LEU A 689 -31.28 -31.82 7.08
N SER A 690 -31.96 -32.71 6.34
CA SER A 690 -31.32 -33.65 5.41
C SER A 690 -30.59 -32.95 4.26
N ASP A 691 -31.15 -31.87 3.73
CA ASP A 691 -30.52 -31.07 2.66
C ASP A 691 -29.27 -30.36 3.17
N THR A 692 -29.33 -29.83 4.40
CA THR A 692 -28.20 -29.19 5.08
C THR A 692 -27.05 -30.19 5.28
N ALA A 693 -27.37 -31.44 5.64
CA ALA A 693 -26.38 -32.50 5.81
C ALA A 693 -25.54 -32.73 4.53
N THR A 694 -26.20 -32.71 3.38
CA THR A 694 -25.55 -32.89 2.07
C THR A 694 -24.67 -31.68 1.73
N VAL A 695 -25.20 -30.46 1.85
CA VAL A 695 -24.46 -29.23 1.51
C VAL A 695 -23.26 -29.02 2.42
N TRP A 696 -23.40 -29.22 3.73
CA TRP A 696 -22.31 -28.98 4.68
C TRP A 696 -21.22 -30.05 4.59
N SER A 697 -21.59 -31.31 4.37
CA SER A 697 -20.60 -32.37 4.18
C SER A 697 -19.78 -32.17 2.91
N ASP A 698 -20.41 -31.79 1.79
CA ASP A 698 -19.70 -31.46 0.55
C ASP A 698 -18.69 -30.32 0.74
N LYS A 699 -19.11 -29.22 1.39
CA LYS A 699 -18.18 -28.11 1.73
C LYS A 699 -17.02 -28.57 2.60
N ALA A 700 -17.30 -29.38 3.63
CA ALA A 700 -16.26 -29.88 4.54
C ALA A 700 -15.26 -30.81 3.83
N VAL A 701 -15.70 -31.65 2.88
CA VAL A 701 -14.81 -32.51 2.06
C VAL A 701 -13.79 -31.65 1.28
N HIS A 702 -14.22 -30.50 0.79
CA HIS A 702 -13.39 -29.60 0.00
C HIS A 702 -12.65 -28.55 0.85
N GLU A 703 -12.63 -28.69 2.18
CA GLU A 703 -12.07 -27.71 3.13
C GLU A 703 -12.60 -26.28 2.89
N GLN A 704 -13.85 -26.17 2.42
CA GLN A 704 -14.52 -24.90 2.21
C GLN A 704 -15.23 -24.47 3.50
N PRO A 705 -15.27 -23.15 3.79
CA PRO A 705 -16.04 -22.67 4.92
C PRO A 705 -17.53 -22.97 4.74
N LEU A 706 -18.18 -23.42 5.82
CA LEU A 706 -19.62 -23.67 5.82
C LEU A 706 -20.40 -22.37 5.61
N LEU A 707 -19.92 -21.28 6.23
CA LEU A 707 -20.37 -19.93 5.94
C LEU A 707 -19.27 -19.14 5.22
N PRO A 708 -19.38 -18.93 3.89
CA PRO A 708 -18.35 -18.22 3.14
C PRO A 708 -18.35 -16.72 3.45
N CYS A 709 -17.16 -16.11 3.40
CA CYS A 709 -16.98 -14.66 3.32
C CYS A 709 -16.07 -14.30 2.13
N THR A 710 -16.06 -13.03 1.72
CA THR A 710 -15.07 -12.48 0.76
C THR A 710 -13.64 -12.81 1.20
N CYS A 711 -13.39 -12.68 2.50
CA CYS A 711 -12.10 -12.91 3.14
C CYS A 711 -11.54 -14.34 3.00
N THR A 712 -12.39 -15.31 2.66
CA THR A 712 -12.02 -16.72 2.52
C THR A 712 -12.53 -17.34 1.25
N GLY A 713 -12.95 -16.53 0.27
CA GLY A 713 -13.38 -17.01 -1.04
C GLY A 713 -12.29 -17.80 -1.76
N GLN A 714 -11.02 -17.63 -1.39
CA GLN A 714 -9.87 -18.36 -1.97
C GLN A 714 -9.51 -19.66 -1.22
N LEU A 715 -10.10 -19.92 -0.05
CA LEU A 715 -9.86 -21.15 0.71
C LEU A 715 -10.62 -22.33 0.07
N GLY A 716 -9.98 -23.51 0.01
CA GLY A 716 -10.60 -24.72 -0.55
C GLY A 716 -10.78 -24.73 -2.08
N ARG A 717 -10.49 -23.63 -2.79
CA ARG A 717 -10.45 -23.59 -4.26
C ARG A 717 -9.14 -24.18 -4.78
N ARG A 718 -8.98 -25.50 -4.66
CA ARG A 718 -7.93 -26.24 -5.36
C ARG A 718 -8.57 -27.01 -6.52
N GLY A 719 -8.66 -26.33 -7.66
CA GLY A 719 -8.92 -26.87 -8.98
C GLY A 719 -7.92 -26.23 -9.94
#